data_AF-A0AAE9ZUM3-F1
#
_entry.id   AF-A0AAE9ZUM3-F1
#
_cell.length_a   1.000
_cell.length_b   1.000
_cell.length_c   1.000
_cell.angle_alpha   90.00
_cell.angle_beta   90.00
_cell.angle_gamma   90.00
#
_symmetry.space_group_name_H-M   'P 1'
#
loop_
_entity.id
_entity.type
_entity.pdbx_description
1 polymer ?
#
loop_
_entity_poly.entity_id
_entity_poly.type
_entity_poly.pdbx_seq_one_letter_code
_entity_poly.pdbx_strand_id
1 'polypeptide(L)'
;MLLPDRVLRGLSVLLPFAVVAVVAWTGWSTVRAQRDQAGPNRLMIPVRIERAAEAHVYYDIGRGLWHGDQAVRQLEGSPDWRVVGFPLPRVPVQVLRFDPLLTPGTFALKAPWLESATGRTIARFPLSAVTPRHQIAAWRIEGDAFVAETLADADDAQVMLELGAPLRVGQPRWPWPEGVVVLGVIVFWGWVRRQPAAWHPRVDLVGWTRRVGRVGGRTGAVAMTVYRSATPRAVLLGAVVVGAGQWWAMRGLSETLDLPMWDETNYAARGIEWLPVGGPLGDLHTGPSYAVQYGLVGMGGSVERAIYRHHYFIKIGGVLMLYLLLARWWQCWPAAAAVALAWGGSWFHTEYPLLVYQAAWMWFLVALWLVDRWPVVALAPLAWAVGMRQDYQFVVPFLIVGVVVMWRRRGGRAREWLSWSGSRRERMVAVAIGVVLLMGIGTVATNVSLGGVGKRGWFAFQQHYAVRAMVVENIPNFNPLAEYPRIMARDFPGATSLREAWQSNPGAIVDHVQWNLGRAVIELRDLWRPAPERRALSWGLWATGALALLAAGRRAPPNANVPWWRVSEVTALGAVVVIGPGLVVLAKGPYMLAIVPLVLAIGAAVLRWGGARLPERGRTGLAVLGLTVSVVTAGAWIGSGSVFEPGSRPLPVRDTLAVLRDVWPTEGEHTLVGYGATSYANYLGHARCRGVEPVNAVSGDSAPDLSVAALLERDQPFAMLVTPEWRQASEVDETPLRERVDAGTWQVRDVVAGQLYWRSTP
;
A
#
# COMPACT_ATOMS: atom_id res chain seq x y z
N MET A 1 -43.74 4.92 17.20
CA MET A 1 -43.73 4.14 18.45
C MET A 1 -42.60 4.69 19.31
N LEU A 2 -42.92 5.54 20.30
CA LEU A 2 -41.93 6.13 21.21
C LEU A 2 -41.68 5.14 22.36
N LEU A 3 -40.41 4.92 22.72
CA LEU A 3 -40.07 4.09 23.89
C LEU A 3 -40.76 4.66 25.15
N PRO A 4 -41.35 3.82 26.02
CA PRO A 4 -42.04 4.29 27.22
C PRO A 4 -41.11 5.11 28.12
N ASP A 5 -41.65 6.19 28.70
CA ASP A 5 -40.96 7.14 29.59
C ASP A 5 -40.21 6.47 30.77
N ARG A 6 -40.66 5.27 31.18
CA ARG A 6 -40.00 4.43 32.20
C ARG A 6 -38.64 3.89 31.73
N VAL A 7 -38.48 3.59 30.44
CA VAL A 7 -37.21 3.10 29.85
C VAL A 7 -36.18 4.23 29.81
N LEU A 8 -36.61 5.46 29.47
CA LEU A 8 -35.74 6.64 29.46
C LEU A 8 -35.25 7.04 30.86
N ARG A 9 -36.11 6.93 31.88
CA ARG A 9 -35.70 7.14 33.29
C ARG A 9 -34.74 6.06 33.77
N GLY A 10 -34.98 4.79 33.42
CA GLY A 10 -34.04 3.70 33.70
C GLY A 10 -32.66 3.93 33.07
N LEU A 11 -32.62 4.36 31.81
CA LEU A 11 -31.37 4.71 31.11
C LEU A 11 -30.63 5.88 31.77
N SER A 12 -31.33 6.89 32.27
CA SER A 12 -30.71 8.05 32.94
C SER A 12 -30.06 7.71 34.29
N VAL A 13 -30.53 6.67 34.98
CA VAL A 13 -29.92 6.15 36.21
C VAL A 13 -28.74 5.24 35.88
N LEU A 14 -28.84 4.43 34.82
CA LEU A 14 -27.78 3.50 34.41
C LEU A 14 -26.58 4.20 33.75
N LEU A 15 -26.78 5.34 33.08
CA LEU A 15 -25.73 6.04 32.34
C LEU A 15 -24.56 6.53 33.22
N PRO A 16 -24.76 7.13 34.40
CA PRO A 16 -23.66 7.44 35.32
C PRO A 16 -22.87 6.20 35.75
N PHE A 17 -23.55 5.08 36.03
CA PHE A 17 -22.87 3.82 36.35
C PHE A 17 -22.11 3.27 35.16
N ALA A 18 -22.65 3.36 33.95
CA ALA A 18 -21.94 3.01 32.73
C ALA A 18 -20.69 3.88 32.53
N VAL A 19 -20.79 5.19 32.74
CA VAL A 19 -19.64 6.11 32.66
C VAL A 19 -18.59 5.77 33.70
N VAL A 20 -18.98 5.54 34.96
CA VAL A 20 -18.05 5.11 36.02
C VAL A 20 -17.41 3.76 35.68
N ALA A 21 -18.18 2.81 35.15
CA ALA A 21 -17.66 1.51 34.71
C ALA A 21 -16.67 1.67 33.55
N VAL A 22 -16.93 2.53 32.58
CA VAL A 22 -16.00 2.77 31.46
C VAL A 22 -14.75 3.52 31.93
N VAL A 23 -14.88 4.51 32.83
CA VAL A 23 -13.72 5.19 33.44
C VAL A 23 -12.88 4.22 34.26
N ALA A 24 -13.51 3.39 35.10
CA ALA A 24 -12.83 2.36 35.88
C ALA A 24 -12.16 1.33 34.97
N TRP A 25 -12.82 0.91 33.89
CA TRP A 25 -12.26 0.01 32.89
C TRP A 25 -11.11 0.64 32.09
N THR A 26 -11.18 1.94 31.77
CA THR A 26 -10.11 2.70 31.10
C THR A 26 -8.91 2.90 32.03
N GLY A 27 -9.16 3.24 33.30
CA GLY A 27 -8.14 3.32 34.34
C GLY A 27 -7.47 1.96 34.57
N TRP A 28 -8.27 0.90 34.71
CA TRP A 28 -7.78 -0.48 34.85
C TRP A 28 -6.96 -0.93 33.64
N SER A 29 -7.43 -0.67 32.41
CA SER A 29 -6.69 -1.02 31.19
C SER A 29 -5.42 -0.20 31.02
N THR A 30 -5.40 1.07 31.44
CA THR A 30 -4.20 1.91 31.45
C THR A 30 -3.18 1.41 32.47
N VAL A 31 -3.62 1.11 33.70
CA VAL A 31 -2.77 0.50 34.73
C VAL A 31 -2.26 -0.87 34.28
N ARG A 32 -3.10 -1.68 33.61
CA ARG A 32 -2.71 -2.96 33.04
C ARG A 32 -1.70 -2.79 31.90
N ALA A 33 -1.87 -1.80 31.04
CA ALA A 33 -0.91 -1.47 29.98
C ALA A 33 0.43 -0.97 30.56
N GLN A 34 0.39 -0.17 31.63
CA GLN A 34 1.60 0.25 32.37
C GLN A 34 2.28 -0.93 33.09
N ARG A 35 1.51 -1.86 33.66
CA ARG A 35 2.07 -3.09 34.25
C ARG A 35 2.65 -4.01 33.17
N ASP A 36 2.00 -4.12 32.02
CA ASP A 36 2.53 -4.75 30.81
C ASP A 36 3.84 -4.08 30.36
N GLN A 37 4.01 -2.78 30.66
CA GLN A 37 5.23 -1.99 30.43
C GLN A 37 6.28 -2.07 31.56
N ALA A 38 5.99 -2.68 32.71
CA ALA A 38 6.97 -2.80 33.79
C ALA A 38 7.83 -4.09 33.73
N GLY A 39 7.30 -5.21 33.20
CA GLY A 39 8.02 -6.51 33.18
C GLY A 39 8.34 -7.09 31.79
N PRO A 40 9.37 -7.95 31.64
CA PRO A 40 9.67 -8.56 30.34
C PRO A 40 8.47 -9.35 29.81
N ASN A 41 8.34 -9.40 28.48
CA ASN A 41 7.42 -10.35 27.85
C ASN A 41 7.97 -11.76 28.07
N ARG A 42 7.12 -12.78 28.03
CA ARG A 42 7.51 -14.17 28.30
C ARG A 42 7.08 -15.05 27.14
N LEU A 43 8.03 -15.76 26.54
CA LEU A 43 7.71 -16.87 25.66
C LEU A 43 7.34 -18.07 26.53
N MET A 44 6.10 -18.53 26.39
CA MET A 44 5.53 -19.66 27.10
C MET A 44 5.56 -20.89 26.19
N ILE A 45 6.28 -21.91 26.61
CA ILE A 45 6.47 -23.15 25.85
C ILE A 45 5.92 -24.30 26.70
N PRO A 46 4.79 -24.92 26.32
CA PRO A 46 4.38 -26.19 26.88
C PRO A 46 5.31 -27.28 26.37
N VAL A 47 6.08 -27.87 27.27
CA VAL A 47 7.10 -28.86 26.98
C VAL A 47 6.94 -30.08 27.87
N ARG A 48 7.30 -31.24 27.32
CA ARG A 48 7.51 -32.50 28.03
C ARG A 48 8.89 -33.01 27.68
N ILE A 49 9.74 -33.26 28.67
CA ILE A 49 11.08 -33.82 28.49
C ILE A 49 11.26 -35.04 29.40
N GLU A 50 11.94 -36.07 28.93
CA GLU A 50 12.13 -37.30 29.72
C GLU A 50 13.12 -37.15 30.87
N ARG A 51 14.14 -36.31 30.70
CA ARG A 51 15.23 -36.10 31.66
C ARG A 51 15.35 -34.64 32.02
N ALA A 52 15.87 -34.36 33.22
CA ALA A 52 16.16 -32.99 33.59
C ALA A 52 17.23 -32.41 32.66
N ALA A 53 17.03 -31.18 32.20
CA ALA A 53 17.90 -30.52 31.23
C ALA A 53 17.88 -29.00 31.41
N GLU A 54 18.96 -28.35 31.00
CA GLU A 54 18.97 -26.91 30.80
C GLU A 54 18.41 -26.60 29.40
N ALA A 55 17.43 -25.71 29.32
CA ALA A 55 16.81 -25.28 28.07
C ALA A 55 17.07 -23.79 27.82
N HIS A 56 17.32 -23.44 26.57
CA HIS A 56 17.72 -22.10 26.16
C HIS A 56 16.74 -21.55 25.12
N VAL A 57 16.45 -20.25 25.19
CA VAL A 57 15.79 -19.51 24.11
C VAL A 57 16.71 -18.39 23.67
N TYR A 58 17.18 -18.46 22.44
CA TYR A 58 17.94 -17.40 21.78
C TYR A 58 16.99 -16.54 20.95
N TYR A 59 17.21 -15.23 20.94
CA TYR A 59 16.38 -14.29 20.21
C TYR A 59 17.24 -13.33 19.38
N ASP A 60 16.84 -13.09 18.15
CA ASP A 60 17.49 -12.13 17.27
C ASP A 60 16.78 -10.77 17.33
N ILE A 61 17.50 -9.74 17.78
CA ILE A 61 17.01 -8.35 17.87
C ILE A 61 17.46 -7.47 16.69
N GLY A 62 17.86 -8.09 15.59
CA GLY A 62 18.42 -7.47 14.38
C GLY A 62 19.94 -7.52 14.30
N ARG A 63 20.58 -8.46 15.03
CA ARG A 63 22.04 -8.66 15.06
C ARG A 63 22.44 -10.11 14.79
N GLY A 64 21.49 -10.95 14.38
CA GLY A 64 21.65 -12.39 14.34
C GLY A 64 21.43 -13.04 15.71
N LEU A 65 21.38 -14.37 15.74
CA LEU A 65 21.31 -15.14 16.98
C LEU A 65 22.67 -15.11 17.68
N TRP A 66 22.72 -14.50 18.87
CA TRP A 66 23.95 -14.33 19.65
C TRP A 66 23.80 -14.89 21.07
N HIS A 67 24.90 -15.39 21.64
CA HIS A 67 24.91 -16.04 22.96
C HIS A 67 24.64 -15.09 24.13
N GLY A 68 24.81 -13.78 23.96
CA GLY A 68 24.39 -12.82 24.97
C GLY A 68 22.90 -12.46 24.91
N ASP A 69 22.21 -12.80 23.82
CA ASP A 69 20.78 -12.57 23.61
C ASP A 69 20.01 -13.89 23.81
N GLN A 70 20.07 -14.40 25.04
CA GLN A 70 19.41 -15.65 25.42
C GLN A 70 18.67 -15.57 26.76
N ALA A 71 17.78 -16.53 26.98
CA ALA A 71 17.11 -16.78 28.23
C ALA A 71 17.21 -18.28 28.57
N VAL A 72 17.64 -18.58 29.80
CA VAL A 72 17.94 -19.95 30.24
C VAL A 72 16.97 -20.39 31.34
N ARG A 73 16.54 -21.66 31.29
CA ARG A 73 15.69 -22.30 32.30
C ARG A 73 16.12 -23.75 32.55
N GLN A 74 16.21 -24.11 33.81
CA GLN A 74 16.35 -25.51 34.23
C GLN A 74 14.97 -26.18 34.18
N LEU A 75 14.90 -27.32 33.49
CA LEU A 75 13.70 -28.12 33.32
C LEU A 75 13.86 -29.44 34.06
N GLU A 76 12.87 -29.81 34.86
CA GLU A 76 12.82 -31.15 35.45
C GLU A 76 12.23 -32.14 34.44
N GLY A 77 12.82 -33.33 34.36
CA GLY A 77 12.26 -34.45 33.61
C GLY A 77 10.88 -34.81 34.14
N SER A 78 9.87 -34.88 33.27
CA SER A 78 8.50 -35.20 33.65
C SER A 78 7.73 -35.80 32.48
N PRO A 79 6.96 -36.89 32.69
CA PRO A 79 6.06 -37.43 31.67
C PRO A 79 4.83 -36.53 31.42
N ASP A 80 4.60 -35.54 32.28
CA ASP A 80 3.48 -34.61 32.17
C ASP A 80 3.88 -33.32 31.45
N TRP A 81 2.89 -32.67 30.82
CA TRP A 81 3.08 -31.37 30.18
C TRP A 81 3.33 -30.28 31.22
N ARG A 82 4.40 -29.51 31.05
CA ARG A 82 4.72 -28.33 31.87
C ARG A 82 4.86 -27.10 30.99
N VAL A 83 4.37 -25.95 31.46
CA VAL A 83 4.53 -24.68 30.74
C VAL A 83 5.71 -23.91 31.31
N VAL A 84 6.71 -23.65 30.47
CA VAL A 84 7.94 -22.96 30.85
C VAL A 84 7.93 -21.55 30.26
N GLY A 85 8.25 -20.55 31.08
CA GLY A 85 8.32 -19.15 30.68
C GLY A 85 9.75 -18.62 30.54
N PHE A 86 10.09 -18.15 29.34
CA PHE A 86 11.38 -17.52 29.00
C PHE A 86 11.21 -16.00 28.83
N PRO A 87 11.87 -15.15 29.63
CA PRO A 87 11.80 -13.71 29.44
C PRO A 87 12.40 -13.30 28.08
N LEU A 88 11.69 -12.46 27.33
CA LEU A 88 12.14 -11.85 26.08
C LEU A 88 12.29 -10.33 26.24
N PRO A 89 13.23 -9.71 25.52
CA PRO A 89 13.41 -8.26 25.55
C PRO A 89 12.21 -7.55 24.91
N ARG A 90 12.05 -6.27 25.22
CA ARG A 90 11.00 -5.41 24.63
C ARG A 90 11.50 -4.63 23.41
N VAL A 91 12.26 -5.32 22.57
CA VAL A 91 12.68 -4.82 21.26
C VAL A 91 12.14 -5.79 20.21
N PRO A 92 11.92 -5.36 18.96
CA PRO A 92 11.46 -6.26 17.91
C PRO A 92 12.33 -7.51 17.80
N VAL A 93 11.72 -8.69 17.90
CA VAL A 93 12.42 -9.97 17.77
C VAL A 93 12.16 -10.54 16.37
N GLN A 94 13.20 -10.77 15.60
CA GLN A 94 13.13 -11.24 14.21
C GLN A 94 13.07 -12.77 14.13
N VAL A 95 13.80 -13.45 15.02
CA VAL A 95 13.95 -14.91 15.04
C VAL A 95 13.96 -15.39 16.49
N LEU A 96 13.34 -16.53 16.74
CA LEU A 96 13.38 -17.24 18.03
C LEU A 96 13.90 -18.65 17.81
N ARG A 97 15.01 -19.00 18.46
CA ARG A 97 15.57 -20.36 18.51
C ARG A 97 15.37 -20.91 19.91
N PHE A 98 14.87 -22.14 20.01
CA PHE A 98 14.64 -22.85 21.25
C PHE A 98 15.47 -24.13 21.26
N ASP A 99 16.28 -24.29 22.29
CA ASP A 99 17.19 -25.42 22.46
C ASP A 99 16.67 -26.22 23.68
N PRO A 100 15.86 -27.28 23.45
CA PRO A 100 15.14 -27.98 24.51
C PRO A 100 16.02 -28.85 25.40
N LEU A 101 17.13 -29.38 24.88
CA LEU A 101 18.01 -30.34 25.55
C LEU A 101 19.47 -30.11 25.12
N LEU A 102 20.39 -30.13 26.08
CA LEU A 102 21.86 -30.14 25.86
C LEU A 102 22.45 -31.56 25.96
N THR A 103 21.60 -32.58 26.05
CA THR A 103 22.00 -33.98 26.14
C THR A 103 21.04 -34.85 25.34
N PRO A 104 21.44 -36.05 24.90
CA PRO A 104 20.57 -36.94 24.14
C PRO A 104 19.27 -37.29 24.88
N GLY A 105 18.14 -37.25 24.19
CA GLY A 105 16.83 -37.63 24.74
C GLY A 105 15.65 -37.32 23.82
N THR A 106 14.44 -37.50 24.33
CA THR A 106 13.20 -37.12 23.65
C THR A 106 12.55 -35.91 24.32
N PHE A 107 11.91 -35.09 23.50
CA PHE A 107 11.08 -33.99 23.97
C PHE A 107 9.82 -33.83 23.11
N ALA A 108 8.78 -33.24 23.71
CA ALA A 108 7.58 -32.85 22.99
C ALA A 108 7.21 -31.41 23.32
N LEU A 109 6.69 -30.67 22.34
CA LEU A 109 6.27 -29.28 22.44
C LEU A 109 4.82 -29.13 21.97
N LYS A 110 3.99 -28.36 22.70
CA LYS A 110 2.75 -27.84 22.11
C LYS A 110 2.98 -26.46 21.52
N ALA A 111 1.96 -25.95 20.82
CA ALA A 111 1.94 -24.60 20.26
C ALA A 111 2.40 -23.54 21.30
N PRO A 112 3.57 -22.91 21.12
CA PRO A 112 4.05 -21.91 22.06
C PRO A 112 3.24 -20.61 21.91
N TRP A 113 3.31 -19.76 22.92
CA TRP A 113 2.71 -18.43 22.85
C TRP A 113 3.54 -17.40 23.59
N LEU A 114 3.36 -16.15 23.21
CA LEU A 114 3.99 -15.02 23.85
C LEU A 114 3.02 -14.38 24.83
N GLU A 115 3.43 -14.15 26.06
CA GLU A 115 2.70 -13.40 27.08
C GLU A 115 3.36 -12.07 27.41
N SER A 116 2.55 -11.11 27.80
CA SER A 116 2.99 -9.89 28.48
C SER A 116 3.33 -10.16 29.94
N ALA A 117 3.90 -9.16 30.62
CA ALA A 117 4.15 -9.21 32.06
C ALA A 117 2.90 -9.47 32.91
N THR A 118 1.70 -9.11 32.44
CA THR A 118 0.44 -9.38 33.16
C THR A 118 -0.21 -10.72 32.79
N GLY A 119 0.46 -11.59 32.03
CA GLY A 119 -0.07 -12.88 31.59
C GLY A 119 -1.07 -12.78 30.43
N ARG A 120 -1.23 -11.60 29.81
CA ARG A 120 -2.03 -11.46 28.58
C ARG A 120 -1.26 -12.05 27.41
N THR A 121 -1.85 -12.99 26.68
CA THR A 121 -1.31 -13.51 25.42
C THR A 121 -1.22 -12.40 24.36
N ILE A 122 -0.01 -12.19 23.83
CA ILE A 122 0.32 -11.23 22.77
C ILE A 122 0.23 -11.90 21.40
N ALA A 123 0.82 -13.10 21.26
CA ALA A 123 0.86 -13.88 20.03
C ALA A 123 0.79 -15.37 20.36
N ARG A 124 0.25 -16.18 19.45
CA ARG A 124 0.30 -17.65 19.51
C ARG A 124 0.98 -18.16 18.26
N PHE A 125 1.90 -19.09 18.42
CA PHE A 125 2.62 -19.71 17.31
C PHE A 125 1.93 -21.03 16.96
N PRO A 126 1.51 -21.23 15.70
CA PRO A 126 1.00 -22.54 15.30
C PRO A 126 2.13 -23.57 15.39
N LEU A 127 1.79 -24.85 15.57
CA LEU A 127 2.80 -25.93 15.55
C LEU A 127 3.58 -25.97 14.24
N SER A 128 2.97 -25.54 13.13
CA SER A 128 3.65 -25.41 11.84
C SER A 128 4.79 -24.38 11.82
N ALA A 129 4.86 -23.50 12.83
CA ALA A 129 5.98 -22.57 13.00
C ALA A 129 7.17 -23.22 13.72
N VAL A 130 7.01 -24.40 14.30
CA VAL A 130 8.05 -25.14 15.00
C VAL A 130 8.80 -26.00 13.99
N THR A 131 10.01 -25.59 13.61
CA THR A 131 10.83 -26.32 12.64
C THR A 131 12.07 -26.91 13.30
N PRO A 132 12.33 -28.22 13.16
CA PRO A 132 13.54 -28.84 13.68
C PRO A 132 14.77 -28.31 12.94
N ARG A 133 15.87 -28.14 13.67
CA ARG A 133 17.15 -27.70 13.11
C ARG A 133 18.26 -28.66 13.57
N HIS A 134 19.27 -28.14 14.26
CA HIS A 134 20.47 -28.87 14.61
C HIS A 134 20.19 -30.07 15.53
N GLN A 135 20.87 -31.19 15.28
CA GLN A 135 20.90 -32.42 16.09
C GLN A 135 19.54 -33.06 16.46
N ILE A 136 18.52 -32.88 15.62
CA ILE A 136 17.25 -33.61 15.71
C ILE A 136 17.31 -34.84 14.80
N ALA A 137 17.28 -36.04 15.38
CA ALA A 137 17.35 -37.31 14.65
C ALA A 137 16.04 -37.63 13.92
N ALA A 138 14.93 -37.48 14.64
CA ALA A 138 13.60 -37.74 14.13
C ALA A 138 12.59 -36.78 14.77
N TRP A 139 11.54 -36.44 14.03
CA TRP A 139 10.44 -35.65 14.55
C TRP A 139 9.13 -36.03 13.85
N ARG A 140 8.01 -35.78 14.54
CA ARG A 140 6.66 -35.96 14.00
C ARG A 140 5.67 -35.11 14.77
N ILE A 141 4.53 -34.84 14.16
CA ILE A 141 3.39 -34.19 14.83
C ILE A 141 2.44 -35.29 15.31
N GLU A 142 2.27 -35.43 16.63
CA GLU A 142 1.31 -36.33 17.26
C GLU A 142 0.20 -35.51 17.92
N GLY A 143 -0.99 -35.50 17.30
CA GLY A 143 -2.11 -34.70 17.81
C GLY A 143 -1.80 -33.20 17.81
N ASP A 144 -1.75 -32.60 19.00
CA ASP A 144 -1.42 -31.18 19.22
C ASP A 144 0.01 -30.96 19.73
N ALA A 145 0.91 -31.91 19.47
CA ALA A 145 2.30 -31.87 19.91
C ALA A 145 3.28 -32.12 18.76
N PHE A 146 4.37 -31.35 18.74
CA PHE A 146 5.60 -31.63 18.02
C PHE A 146 6.46 -32.54 18.90
N VAL A 147 6.69 -33.78 18.49
CA VAL A 147 7.49 -34.78 19.23
C VAL A 147 8.79 -35.00 18.46
N ALA A 148 9.92 -34.89 19.15
CA ALA A 148 11.24 -35.04 18.55
C ALA A 148 12.18 -35.87 19.43
N GLU A 149 13.08 -36.56 18.75
CA GLU A 149 14.17 -37.35 19.32
C GLU A 149 15.48 -36.74 18.81
N THR A 150 16.40 -36.48 19.73
CA THR A 150 17.71 -35.92 19.41
C THR A 150 18.66 -37.01 18.91
N LEU A 151 19.79 -36.63 18.31
CA LEU A 151 20.88 -37.58 18.03
C LEU A 151 21.45 -38.18 19.31
N ALA A 152 22.08 -39.36 19.20
CA ALA A 152 22.62 -40.11 20.33
C ALA A 152 23.82 -39.44 21.02
N ASP A 153 24.47 -38.51 20.33
CA ASP A 153 25.59 -37.66 20.76
C ASP A 153 25.21 -36.17 20.80
N ALA A 154 23.91 -35.86 20.77
CA ALA A 154 23.43 -34.47 20.76
C ALA A 154 23.81 -33.70 22.04
N ASP A 155 24.45 -32.54 21.84
CA ASP A 155 24.82 -31.56 22.85
C ASP A 155 24.20 -30.17 22.62
N ASP A 156 23.58 -29.95 21.46
CA ASP A 156 22.96 -28.70 21.02
C ASP A 156 21.75 -28.99 20.08
N ALA A 157 20.71 -29.63 20.63
CA ALA A 157 19.48 -29.85 19.88
C ALA A 157 18.72 -28.53 19.71
N GLN A 158 18.41 -28.14 18.46
CA GLN A 158 17.81 -26.84 18.15
C GLN A 158 16.47 -26.96 17.42
N VAL A 159 15.54 -26.08 17.79
CA VAL A 159 14.25 -25.89 17.15
C VAL A 159 14.04 -24.40 16.86
N MET A 160 13.63 -24.06 15.63
CA MET A 160 13.35 -22.69 15.25
C MET A 160 11.84 -22.41 15.34
N LEU A 161 11.47 -21.24 15.88
CA LEU A 161 10.10 -20.73 15.88
C LEU A 161 9.97 -19.66 14.80
N GLU A 162 9.39 -20.02 13.66
CA GLU A 162 9.22 -19.12 12.53
C GLU A 162 8.11 -18.09 12.79
N LEU A 163 8.50 -16.82 12.94
CA LEU A 163 7.58 -15.75 13.35
C LEU A 163 6.71 -15.23 12.19
N GLY A 164 7.11 -15.49 10.95
CA GLY A 164 6.52 -14.96 9.71
C GLY A 164 6.76 -13.44 9.51
N ALA A 165 6.75 -12.66 10.58
CA ALA A 165 7.15 -11.26 10.63
C ALA A 165 7.79 -10.96 12.00
N PRO A 166 8.65 -9.93 12.12
CA PRO A 166 9.25 -9.56 13.40
C PRO A 166 8.18 -9.32 14.48
N LEU A 167 8.32 -10.01 15.62
CA LEU A 167 7.45 -9.83 16.78
C LEU A 167 7.66 -8.43 17.35
N ARG A 168 6.67 -7.56 17.21
CA ARG A 168 6.66 -6.24 17.86
C ARG A 168 6.30 -6.39 19.33
N VAL A 169 7.28 -6.82 20.12
CA VAL A 169 7.20 -6.93 21.58
C VAL A 169 7.47 -5.56 22.20
N GLY A 170 6.45 -4.69 22.32
CA GLY A 170 6.63 -3.45 23.09
C GLY A 170 5.80 -2.24 22.70
N GLN A 171 5.03 -2.28 21.60
CA GLN A 171 4.12 -1.17 21.30
C GLN A 171 2.81 -1.34 22.09
N PRO A 172 2.57 -0.55 23.14
CA PRO A 172 1.28 -0.55 23.84
C PRO A 172 0.15 -0.23 22.84
N ARG A 173 -0.88 -1.07 22.81
CA ARG A 173 -2.21 -0.63 22.37
C ARG A 173 -2.78 0.26 23.47
N TRP A 174 -2.42 1.52 23.42
CA TRP A 174 -3.04 2.51 24.29
C TRP A 174 -4.53 2.60 23.96
N PRO A 175 -5.43 2.55 24.95
CA PRO A 175 -6.88 2.64 24.76
C PRO A 175 -7.34 4.07 24.44
N TRP A 176 -6.54 4.86 23.70
CA TRP A 176 -6.90 6.23 23.31
C TRP A 176 -8.26 6.32 22.62
N PRO A 177 -8.68 5.39 21.73
CA PRO A 177 -10.01 5.46 21.12
C PRO A 177 -11.12 5.41 22.19
N GLU A 178 -11.00 4.51 23.16
CA GLU A 178 -11.97 4.35 24.24
C GLU A 178 -11.91 5.53 25.23
N GLY A 179 -10.71 6.01 25.56
CA GLY A 179 -10.48 7.18 26.40
C GLY A 179 -11.01 8.48 25.79
N VAL A 180 -10.92 8.66 24.47
CA VAL A 180 -11.48 9.82 23.75
C VAL A 180 -13.02 9.76 23.73
N VAL A 181 -13.62 8.58 23.59
CA VAL A 181 -15.08 8.41 23.72
C VAL A 181 -15.54 8.75 25.13
N VAL A 182 -14.83 8.27 26.16
CA VAL A 182 -15.12 8.57 27.58
C VAL A 182 -14.95 10.06 27.87
N LEU A 183 -13.87 10.68 27.40
CA LEU A 183 -13.64 12.11 27.56
C LEU A 183 -14.73 12.93 26.85
N GLY A 184 -15.15 12.50 25.66
CA GLY A 184 -16.29 13.09 24.95
C GLY A 184 -17.59 13.01 25.76
N VAL A 185 -17.87 11.87 26.40
CA VAL A 185 -19.04 11.68 27.27
C VAL A 185 -18.93 12.48 28.56
N ILE A 186 -17.75 12.56 29.18
CA ILE A 186 -17.49 13.34 30.41
C ILE A 186 -17.56 14.84 30.13
N VAL A 187 -16.99 15.34 29.03
CA VAL A 187 -17.07 16.75 28.63
C VAL A 187 -18.52 17.11 28.31
N PHE A 188 -19.23 16.25 27.59
CA PHE A 188 -20.66 16.40 27.35
C PHE A 188 -21.45 16.43 28.67
N TRP A 189 -21.13 15.56 29.63
CA TRP A 189 -21.79 15.50 30.93
C TRP A 189 -21.43 16.66 31.87
N GLY A 190 -20.17 17.10 31.88
CA GLY A 190 -19.70 18.26 32.64
C GLY A 190 -20.27 19.56 32.10
N TRP A 191 -20.46 19.66 30.78
CA TRP A 191 -21.22 20.72 30.14
C TRP A 191 -22.70 20.70 30.57
N VAL A 192 -23.31 19.51 30.70
CA VAL A 192 -24.67 19.35 31.25
C VAL A 192 -24.77 19.73 32.74
N ARG A 193 -23.74 19.45 33.54
CA ARG A 193 -23.71 19.74 35.00
C ARG A 193 -23.34 21.18 35.36
N ARG A 194 -22.51 21.87 34.58
CA ARG A 194 -22.11 23.28 34.81
C ARG A 194 -23.19 24.30 34.44
N GLN A 195 -24.45 23.90 34.41
CA GLN A 195 -25.60 24.80 34.28
C GLN A 195 -26.42 24.77 35.58
N PRO A 196 -25.96 25.45 36.66
CA PRO A 196 -26.49 25.28 38.01
C PRO A 196 -27.90 25.88 38.17
N ALA A 197 -28.32 26.77 37.27
CA ALA A 197 -29.63 27.43 37.34
C ALA A 197 -30.78 26.63 36.67
N ALA A 198 -30.51 25.45 36.12
CA ALA A 198 -31.48 24.69 35.32
C ALA A 198 -32.03 23.42 36.01
N TRP A 199 -31.68 23.18 37.27
CA TRP A 199 -31.98 21.94 38.01
C TRP A 199 -33.03 22.13 39.12
N HIS A 200 -34.05 22.96 38.91
CA HIS A 200 -35.25 22.89 39.76
C HIS A 200 -36.16 21.73 39.27
N PRO A 201 -36.76 20.91 40.15
CA PRO A 201 -37.49 19.69 39.77
C PRO A 201 -38.78 19.90 38.97
N ARG A 202 -39.11 21.13 38.59
CA ARG A 202 -40.27 21.51 37.77
C ARG A 202 -39.87 22.05 36.40
N VAL A 203 -38.71 21.67 35.86
CA VAL A 203 -38.43 21.95 34.46
C VAL A 203 -39.28 21.02 33.60
N ASP A 204 -40.35 21.62 33.09
CA ASP A 204 -41.11 21.22 31.92
C ASP A 204 -40.22 20.45 30.93
N LEU A 205 -40.35 19.11 30.93
CA LEU A 205 -39.64 18.19 30.05
C LEU A 205 -39.85 18.58 28.58
N VAL A 206 -41.00 19.21 28.27
CA VAL A 206 -41.32 19.78 26.96
C VAL A 206 -40.47 21.02 26.66
N GLY A 207 -40.25 21.89 27.64
CA GLY A 207 -39.35 23.04 27.55
C GLY A 207 -37.86 22.66 27.39
N TRP A 208 -37.42 21.58 28.03
CA TRP A 208 -36.06 21.05 27.90
C TRP A 208 -35.84 20.34 26.56
N THR A 209 -36.75 19.47 26.14
CA THR A 209 -36.72 18.85 24.80
C THR A 209 -36.82 19.91 23.69
N ARG A 210 -37.59 20.99 23.89
CA ARG A 210 -37.61 22.16 23.00
C ARG A 210 -36.29 22.95 23.02
N ARG A 211 -35.54 22.99 24.13
CA ARG A 211 -34.24 23.68 24.20
C ARG A 211 -33.11 22.84 23.62
N VAL A 212 -33.03 21.56 23.96
CA VAL A 212 -32.09 20.60 23.32
C VAL A 212 -32.42 20.44 21.84
N GLY A 213 -33.71 20.41 21.47
CA GLY A 213 -34.16 20.46 20.09
C GLY A 213 -33.79 21.77 19.38
N ARG A 214 -33.78 22.92 20.08
CA ARG A 214 -33.31 24.19 19.53
C ARG A 214 -31.79 24.25 19.38
N VAL A 215 -31.02 23.76 20.36
CA VAL A 215 -29.55 23.72 20.26
C VAL A 215 -29.13 22.70 19.20
N GLY A 216 -29.62 21.46 19.26
CA GLY A 216 -29.40 20.44 18.23
C GLY A 216 -29.92 20.86 16.86
N GLY A 217 -31.01 21.63 16.82
CA GLY A 217 -31.52 22.26 15.59
C GLY A 217 -30.58 23.34 15.04
N ARG A 218 -29.98 24.18 15.89
CA ARG A 218 -28.96 25.17 15.47
C ARG A 218 -27.66 24.51 15.03
N THR A 219 -27.13 23.58 15.82
CA THR A 219 -25.91 22.83 15.46
C THR A 219 -26.14 22.00 14.20
N GLY A 220 -27.32 21.40 14.07
CA GLY A 220 -27.77 20.69 12.88
C GLY A 220 -27.89 21.61 11.67
N ALA A 221 -28.45 22.81 11.81
CA ALA A 221 -28.53 23.79 10.73
C ALA A 221 -27.14 24.28 10.29
N VAL A 222 -26.22 24.52 11.24
CA VAL A 222 -24.82 24.87 10.94
C VAL A 222 -24.13 23.70 10.23
N ALA A 223 -24.24 22.47 10.75
CA ALA A 223 -23.67 21.28 10.12
C ALA A 223 -24.22 21.09 8.70
N MET A 224 -25.54 21.20 8.51
CA MET A 224 -26.18 21.13 7.19
C MET A 224 -25.72 22.26 6.27
N THR A 225 -25.46 23.46 6.80
CA THR A 225 -24.90 24.58 6.03
C THR A 225 -23.48 24.24 5.59
N VAL A 226 -22.63 23.73 6.48
CA VAL A 226 -21.26 23.30 6.17
C VAL A 226 -21.27 22.21 5.10
N TYR A 227 -22.07 21.15 5.26
CA TYR A 227 -22.17 20.05 4.30
C TYR A 227 -22.74 20.47 2.94
N ARG A 228 -23.61 21.49 2.90
CA ARG A 228 -24.21 21.99 1.66
C ARG A 228 -23.41 23.14 1.03
N SER A 229 -22.48 23.75 1.75
CA SER A 229 -21.68 24.86 1.27
C SER A 229 -20.56 24.35 0.35
N ALA A 230 -20.79 24.34 -0.95
CA ALA A 230 -19.75 24.11 -1.95
C ALA A 230 -19.10 25.44 -2.39
N THR A 231 -18.87 26.36 -1.44
CA THR A 231 -18.24 27.64 -1.76
C THR A 231 -16.76 27.42 -2.12
N PRO A 232 -16.16 28.26 -2.98
CA PRO A 232 -14.74 28.12 -3.33
C PRO A 232 -13.82 28.12 -2.10
N ARG A 233 -14.14 28.91 -1.07
CA ARG A 233 -13.38 28.95 0.19
C ARG A 233 -13.47 27.64 0.96
N ALA A 234 -14.65 27.01 1.01
CA ALA A 234 -14.83 25.73 1.69
C ALA A 234 -14.11 24.59 0.95
N VAL A 235 -14.12 24.62 -0.39
CA VAL A 235 -13.34 23.67 -1.20
C VAL A 235 -11.83 23.89 -1.00
N LEU A 236 -11.37 25.13 -0.93
CA LEU A 236 -9.96 25.43 -0.65
C LEU A 236 -9.56 24.95 0.75
N LEU A 237 -10.40 25.17 1.76
CA LEU A 237 -10.16 24.68 3.12
C LEU A 237 -10.03 23.15 3.14
N GLY A 238 -10.94 22.43 2.49
CA GLY A 238 -10.85 20.98 2.40
C GLY A 238 -9.59 20.51 1.65
N ALA A 239 -9.17 21.21 0.60
CA ALA A 239 -7.90 20.94 -0.09
C ALA A 239 -6.70 21.08 0.84
N VAL A 240 -6.65 22.13 1.68
CA VAL A 240 -5.60 22.33 2.68
C VAL A 240 -5.61 21.21 3.72
N VAL A 241 -6.79 20.84 4.24
CA VAL A 241 -6.93 19.74 5.22
C VAL A 241 -6.46 18.42 4.63
N VAL A 242 -6.86 18.10 3.40
CA VAL A 242 -6.48 16.87 2.70
C VAL A 242 -4.98 16.84 2.42
N GLY A 243 -4.42 17.93 1.89
CA GLY A 243 -3.00 18.05 1.60
C GLY A 243 -2.13 17.94 2.85
N ALA A 244 -2.48 18.66 3.92
CA ALA A 244 -1.76 18.59 5.19
C ALA A 244 -1.89 17.22 5.86
N GLY A 245 -3.10 16.64 5.84
CA GLY A 245 -3.35 15.30 6.39
C GLY A 245 -2.56 14.22 5.67
N GLN A 246 -2.44 14.31 4.34
CA GLN A 246 -1.64 13.36 3.55
C GLN A 246 -0.13 13.62 3.69
N TRP A 247 0.31 14.87 3.75
CA TRP A 247 1.70 15.17 4.05
C TRP A 247 2.13 14.61 5.42
N TRP A 248 1.29 14.78 6.45
CA TRP A 248 1.50 14.19 7.77
C TRP A 248 1.58 12.66 7.70
N ALA A 249 0.69 12.02 6.92
CA ALA A 249 0.68 10.58 6.72
C ALA A 249 2.00 10.03 6.16
N MET A 250 2.59 10.81 5.26
CA MET A 250 3.79 10.47 4.49
C MET A 250 5.09 10.94 5.16
N ARG A 251 5.02 11.57 6.33
CA ARG A 251 6.22 11.97 7.09
C ARG A 251 7.05 10.72 7.43
N GLY A 252 8.35 10.78 7.19
CA GLY A 252 9.27 9.66 7.43
C GLY A 252 9.39 8.66 6.27
N LEU A 253 8.66 8.84 5.16
CA LEU A 253 8.68 7.92 4.01
C LEU A 253 10.11 7.54 3.58
N SER A 254 11.00 8.51 3.40
CA SER A 254 12.39 8.27 2.94
C SER A 254 13.28 7.53 3.94
N GLU A 255 12.81 7.35 5.17
CA GLU A 255 13.52 6.69 6.27
C GLU A 255 12.91 5.31 6.60
N THR A 256 11.81 4.94 5.94
CA THR A 256 11.04 3.74 6.24
C THR A 256 10.70 2.92 5.00
N LEU A 257 10.37 3.58 3.89
CA LEU A 257 10.11 2.90 2.63
C LEU A 257 11.43 2.77 1.88
N ASP A 258 11.82 1.53 1.60
CA ASP A 258 13.01 1.25 0.83
C ASP A 258 12.88 1.73 -0.62
N LEU A 259 14.01 1.78 -1.30
CA LEU A 259 14.10 2.15 -2.69
C LEU A 259 13.44 1.07 -3.56
N PRO A 260 12.56 1.43 -4.50
CA PRO A 260 11.98 0.47 -5.42
C PRO A 260 13.07 -0.06 -6.38
N MET A 261 12.95 -1.32 -6.75
CA MET A 261 13.74 -1.97 -7.80
C MET A 261 12.99 -1.95 -9.13
N TRP A 262 13.71 -2.21 -10.22
CA TRP A 262 13.22 -2.38 -11.59
C TRP A 262 12.79 -1.07 -12.26
N ASP A 263 11.56 -1.04 -12.78
CA ASP A 263 10.98 0.00 -13.63
C ASP A 263 11.19 1.42 -13.08
N GLU A 264 11.00 1.64 -11.78
CA GLU A 264 11.00 2.98 -11.19
C GLU A 264 12.36 3.68 -11.30
N THR A 265 13.42 2.92 -11.08
CA THR A 265 14.81 3.41 -11.17
C THR A 265 15.15 3.82 -12.59
N ASN A 266 14.66 3.06 -13.57
CA ASN A 266 14.89 3.31 -14.98
C ASN A 266 14.15 4.57 -15.44
N TYR A 267 12.89 4.79 -15.03
CA TYR A 267 12.20 6.05 -15.32
C TYR A 267 12.90 7.25 -14.70
N ALA A 268 13.36 7.11 -13.45
CA ALA A 268 14.05 8.16 -12.73
C ALA A 268 15.40 8.52 -13.37
N ALA A 269 16.23 7.51 -13.69
CA ALA A 269 17.53 7.72 -14.31
C ALA A 269 17.40 8.33 -15.71
N ARG A 270 16.56 7.77 -16.58
CA ARG A 270 16.28 8.34 -17.91
C ARG A 270 15.79 9.77 -17.83
N GLY A 271 14.89 10.07 -16.90
CA GLY A 271 14.36 11.41 -16.71
C GLY A 271 15.41 12.43 -16.29
N ILE A 272 16.28 12.04 -15.35
CA ILE A 272 17.35 12.89 -14.80
C ILE A 272 18.45 13.13 -15.85
N GLU A 273 18.79 12.12 -16.63
CA GLU A 273 19.79 12.22 -17.70
C GLU A 273 19.28 13.03 -18.90
N TRP A 274 18.03 12.81 -19.29
CA TRP A 274 17.39 13.50 -20.41
C TRP A 274 17.24 15.01 -20.16
N LEU A 275 16.90 15.43 -18.93
CA LEU A 275 16.57 16.83 -18.68
C LEU A 275 17.71 17.82 -19.04
N PRO A 276 18.98 17.59 -18.67
CA PRO A 276 20.09 18.48 -19.04
C PRO A 276 20.61 18.28 -20.47
N VAL A 277 20.59 17.06 -21.02
CA VAL A 277 21.27 16.73 -22.28
C VAL A 277 20.30 16.63 -23.48
N GLY A 278 19.01 16.40 -23.23
CA GLY A 278 18.03 16.04 -24.24
C GLY A 278 18.15 14.58 -24.67
N GLY A 279 17.79 14.28 -25.92
CA GLY A 279 17.86 12.94 -26.50
C GLY A 279 16.55 12.15 -26.49
N PRO A 280 16.58 10.89 -26.97
CA PRO A 280 15.40 10.04 -27.01
C PRO A 280 14.96 9.61 -25.60
N LEU A 281 13.66 9.65 -25.33
CA LEU A 281 13.09 9.21 -24.05
C LEU A 281 12.76 7.70 -24.01
N GLY A 282 13.06 6.99 -25.09
CA GLY A 282 12.70 5.59 -25.31
C GLY A 282 11.37 5.43 -26.06
N ASP A 283 10.88 4.20 -26.11
CA ASP A 283 9.62 3.88 -26.82
C ASP A 283 8.40 4.36 -26.05
N LEU A 284 7.27 4.57 -26.74
CA LEU A 284 6.03 5.07 -26.10
C LEU A 284 5.55 4.15 -24.98
N HIS A 285 5.75 2.85 -25.17
CA HIS A 285 5.36 1.86 -24.19
C HIS A 285 6.20 1.96 -22.91
N THR A 286 7.39 2.57 -22.95
CA THR A 286 8.29 2.81 -21.82
C THR A 286 7.97 4.07 -21.02
N GLY A 287 6.74 4.61 -21.13
CA GLY A 287 6.26 5.69 -20.26
C GLY A 287 7.07 7.00 -20.34
N PRO A 288 7.32 7.58 -21.51
CA PRO A 288 8.18 8.76 -21.66
C PRO A 288 7.71 9.97 -20.84
N SER A 289 6.41 10.22 -20.75
CA SER A 289 5.87 11.31 -19.90
C SER A 289 6.21 11.11 -18.43
N TYR A 290 6.36 9.85 -18.01
CA TYR A 290 6.72 9.51 -16.64
C TYR A 290 8.20 9.80 -16.36
N ALA A 291 9.09 9.45 -17.30
CA ALA A 291 10.50 9.84 -17.25
C ALA A 291 10.68 11.37 -17.23
N VAL A 292 9.96 12.11 -18.09
CA VAL A 292 9.99 13.59 -18.08
C VAL A 292 9.56 14.14 -16.71
N GLN A 293 8.48 13.61 -16.14
CA GLN A 293 8.05 14.03 -14.80
C GLN A 293 9.12 13.76 -13.74
N TYR A 294 9.84 12.64 -13.86
CA TYR A 294 10.97 12.33 -13.02
C TYR A 294 12.12 13.33 -13.15
N GLY A 295 12.49 13.71 -14.37
CA GLY A 295 13.48 14.76 -14.60
C GLY A 295 13.08 16.06 -13.92
N LEU A 296 11.84 16.52 -14.11
CA LEU A 296 11.32 17.76 -13.53
C LEU A 296 11.29 17.73 -12.00
N VAL A 297 10.85 16.64 -11.38
CA VAL A 297 10.81 16.49 -9.91
C VAL A 297 12.22 16.24 -9.33
N GLY A 298 13.10 15.64 -10.13
CA GLY A 298 14.47 15.25 -9.78
C GLY A 298 15.52 16.32 -10.02
N MET A 299 15.16 17.50 -10.54
CA MET A 299 16.07 18.60 -10.83
C MET A 299 17.09 18.83 -9.69
N GLY A 300 18.37 18.66 -10.01
CA GLY A 300 19.50 18.88 -9.09
C GLY A 300 19.65 17.84 -7.96
N GLY A 301 19.18 16.60 -8.14
CA GLY A 301 19.27 15.54 -7.14
C GLY A 301 19.75 14.19 -7.68
N SER A 302 20.04 13.26 -6.76
CA SER A 302 20.27 11.85 -7.10
C SER A 302 18.96 11.14 -7.45
N VAL A 303 19.06 10.01 -8.16
CA VAL A 303 17.93 9.11 -8.50
C VAL A 303 17.10 8.79 -7.25
N GLU A 304 17.76 8.46 -6.13
CA GLU A 304 17.09 8.18 -4.85
C GLU A 304 16.21 9.33 -4.36
N ARG A 305 16.75 10.56 -4.35
CA ARG A 305 16.01 11.74 -3.92
C ARG A 305 14.87 12.05 -4.86
N ALA A 306 15.07 11.86 -6.16
CA ALA A 306 14.01 12.03 -7.16
C ALA A 306 12.86 11.06 -6.91
N ILE A 307 13.14 9.78 -6.64
CA ILE A 307 12.13 8.76 -6.32
C ILE A 307 11.31 9.14 -5.09
N TYR A 308 11.93 9.58 -4.00
CA TYR A 308 11.17 9.98 -2.81
C TYR A 308 10.35 11.25 -3.03
N ARG A 309 10.92 12.27 -3.69
CA ARG A 309 10.16 13.48 -4.06
C ARG A 309 8.97 13.14 -4.95
N HIS A 310 9.15 12.19 -5.86
CA HIS A 310 8.09 11.70 -6.74
C HIS A 310 6.99 10.97 -5.97
N HIS A 311 7.35 10.14 -4.97
CA HIS A 311 6.39 9.53 -4.05
C HIS A 311 5.53 10.59 -3.37
N TYR A 312 6.13 11.64 -2.80
CA TYR A 312 5.40 12.74 -2.19
C TYR A 312 4.48 13.44 -3.19
N PHE A 313 5.01 13.79 -4.36
CA PHE A 313 4.26 14.49 -5.41
C PHE A 313 3.04 13.68 -5.86
N ILE A 314 3.23 12.40 -6.20
CA ILE A 314 2.16 11.53 -6.70
C ILE A 314 1.16 11.16 -5.62
N LYS A 315 1.62 10.81 -4.41
CA LYS A 315 0.71 10.36 -3.36
C LYS A 315 -0.14 11.51 -2.82
N ILE A 316 0.48 12.65 -2.52
CA ILE A 316 -0.25 13.85 -2.07
C ILE A 316 -1.09 14.41 -3.23
N GLY A 317 -0.52 14.53 -4.42
CA GLY A 317 -1.20 15.04 -5.61
C GLY A 317 -2.42 14.20 -6.01
N GLY A 318 -2.28 12.88 -6.02
CA GLY A 318 -3.37 11.94 -6.33
C GLY A 318 -4.54 12.06 -5.35
N VAL A 319 -4.27 12.12 -4.05
CA VAL A 319 -5.31 12.30 -3.01
C VAL A 319 -5.99 13.67 -3.13
N LEU A 320 -5.21 14.73 -3.41
CA LEU A 320 -5.75 16.07 -3.59
C LEU A 320 -6.63 16.17 -4.84
N MET A 321 -6.20 15.56 -5.96
CA MET A 321 -6.99 15.54 -7.19
C MET A 321 -8.26 14.72 -7.04
N LEU A 322 -8.20 13.61 -6.29
CA LEU A 322 -9.38 12.84 -5.95
C LEU A 322 -10.35 13.71 -5.13
N TYR A 323 -9.85 14.41 -4.11
CA TYR A 323 -10.65 15.35 -3.33
C TYR A 323 -11.35 16.40 -4.20
N LEU A 324 -10.62 17.09 -5.09
CA LEU A 324 -11.20 18.14 -5.94
C LEU A 324 -12.27 17.59 -6.89
N LEU A 325 -12.05 16.39 -7.43
CA LEU A 325 -13.02 15.70 -8.27
C LEU A 325 -14.29 15.36 -7.47
N LEU A 326 -14.14 14.74 -6.30
CA LEU A 326 -15.26 14.36 -5.44
C LEU A 326 -16.01 15.59 -4.91
N ALA A 327 -15.32 16.65 -4.50
CA ALA A 327 -15.94 17.88 -4.03
C ALA A 327 -16.83 18.51 -5.12
N ARG A 328 -16.38 18.45 -6.38
CA ARG A 328 -17.14 18.88 -7.57
C ARG A 328 -18.36 17.99 -7.84
N TRP A 329 -18.18 16.67 -7.82
CA TRP A 329 -19.24 15.71 -8.11
C TRP A 329 -20.31 15.67 -7.03
N TRP A 330 -19.89 15.59 -5.77
CA TRP A 330 -20.78 15.40 -4.63
C TRP A 330 -21.35 16.72 -4.10
N GLN A 331 -20.70 17.85 -4.38
CA GLN A 331 -21.06 19.17 -3.83
C GLN A 331 -21.12 19.15 -2.29
N CYS A 332 -20.28 18.32 -1.68
CA CYS A 332 -20.18 18.11 -0.25
C CYS A 332 -18.69 17.95 0.08
N TRP A 333 -18.02 19.07 0.35
CA TRP A 333 -16.58 19.08 0.57
C TRP A 333 -16.13 18.24 1.78
N PRO A 334 -16.87 18.12 2.91
CA PRO A 334 -16.41 17.30 4.03
C PRO A 334 -16.46 15.81 3.69
N ALA A 335 -17.50 15.37 2.95
CA ALA A 335 -17.58 13.99 2.48
C ALA A 335 -16.43 13.66 1.53
N ALA A 336 -16.15 14.57 0.59
CA ALA A 336 -15.04 14.44 -0.35
C ALA A 336 -13.70 14.38 0.38
N ALA A 337 -13.47 15.25 1.38
CA ALA A 337 -12.24 15.27 2.16
C ALA A 337 -12.04 13.99 2.97
N ALA A 338 -13.10 13.52 3.63
CA ALA A 338 -13.05 12.29 4.41
C ALA A 338 -12.74 11.07 3.54
N VAL A 339 -13.42 10.92 2.39
CA VAL A 339 -13.16 9.79 1.48
C VAL A 339 -11.78 9.88 0.83
N ALA A 340 -11.33 11.08 0.45
CA ALA A 340 -9.99 11.26 -0.10
C ALA A 340 -8.90 10.91 0.94
N LEU A 341 -9.05 11.32 2.20
CA LEU A 341 -8.13 10.93 3.27
C LEU A 341 -8.21 9.44 3.61
N ALA A 342 -9.40 8.83 3.55
CA ALA A 342 -9.57 7.40 3.73
C ALA A 342 -8.82 6.60 2.64
N TRP A 343 -8.89 7.07 1.40
CA TRP A 343 -8.07 6.57 0.28
C TRP A 343 -6.57 6.82 0.51
N GLY A 344 -6.21 8.03 0.95
CA GLY A 344 -4.83 8.39 1.27
C GLY A 344 -4.20 7.56 2.39
N GLY A 345 -5.03 7.00 3.29
CA GLY A 345 -4.65 6.03 4.32
C GLY A 345 -4.87 4.56 3.94
N SER A 346 -5.15 4.24 2.67
CA SER A 346 -5.23 2.85 2.22
C SER A 346 -3.83 2.25 2.11
N TRP A 347 -3.73 0.94 2.35
CA TRP A 347 -2.49 0.17 2.19
C TRP A 347 -1.96 0.31 0.77
N PHE A 348 -2.83 0.18 -0.23
CA PHE A 348 -2.42 0.33 -1.63
C PHE A 348 -1.81 1.71 -1.91
N HIS A 349 -2.45 2.78 -1.47
CA HIS A 349 -1.93 4.12 -1.76
C HIS A 349 -0.61 4.40 -1.02
N THR A 350 -0.51 3.97 0.24
CA THR A 350 0.66 4.23 1.09
C THR A 350 1.85 3.33 0.73
N GLU A 351 1.62 2.05 0.50
CA GLU A 351 2.70 1.05 0.40
C GLU A 351 3.05 0.63 -1.02
N TYR A 352 2.15 0.81 -2.00
CA TYR A 352 2.43 0.29 -3.33
C TYR A 352 3.62 1.02 -3.98
N PRO A 353 4.66 0.28 -4.43
CA PRO A 353 5.94 0.88 -4.85
C PRO A 353 5.96 1.35 -6.30
N LEU A 354 5.12 0.79 -7.19
CA LEU A 354 5.11 1.19 -8.61
C LEU A 354 4.22 2.42 -8.80
N LEU A 355 4.83 3.60 -8.81
CA LEU A 355 4.09 4.86 -8.87
C LEU A 355 3.63 5.23 -10.28
N VAL A 356 4.21 4.67 -11.35
CA VAL A 356 3.82 4.99 -12.73
C VAL A 356 2.30 4.91 -12.97
N TYR A 357 1.63 3.94 -12.33
CA TYR A 357 0.17 3.81 -12.37
C TYR A 357 -0.55 4.87 -11.55
N GLN A 358 -0.05 5.20 -10.36
CA GLN A 358 -0.61 6.25 -9.52
C GLN A 358 -0.43 7.64 -10.16
N ALA A 359 0.67 7.85 -10.88
CA ALA A 359 0.95 9.04 -11.65
C ALA A 359 -0.02 9.19 -12.82
N ALA A 360 -0.15 8.14 -13.64
CA ALA A 360 -1.13 8.13 -14.73
C ALA A 360 -2.56 8.36 -14.20
N TRP A 361 -2.91 7.73 -13.07
CA TRP A 361 -4.19 7.93 -12.39
C TRP A 361 -4.39 9.38 -11.92
N MET A 362 -3.39 10.00 -11.28
CA MET A 362 -3.47 11.39 -10.84
C MET A 362 -3.77 12.33 -12.03
N TRP A 363 -3.08 12.18 -13.15
CA TRP A 363 -3.32 12.98 -14.34
C TRP A 363 -4.67 12.65 -15.01
N PHE A 364 -5.10 11.40 -14.94
CA PHE A 364 -6.45 11.02 -15.34
C PHE A 364 -7.53 11.72 -14.48
N LEU A 365 -7.33 11.85 -13.16
CA LEU A 365 -8.23 12.63 -12.30
C LEU A 365 -8.25 14.11 -12.68
N VAL A 366 -7.09 14.69 -13.04
CA VAL A 366 -7.02 16.07 -13.57
C VAL A 366 -7.87 16.19 -14.83
N ALA A 367 -7.75 15.24 -15.77
CA ALA A 367 -8.57 15.22 -16.98
C ALA A 367 -10.07 15.14 -16.66
N LEU A 368 -10.48 14.24 -15.75
CA LEU A 368 -11.88 14.12 -15.30
C LEU A 368 -12.39 15.39 -14.60
N TRP A 369 -11.54 16.11 -13.89
CA TRP A 369 -11.92 17.36 -13.23
C TRP A 369 -12.12 18.51 -14.24
N LEU A 370 -11.28 18.54 -15.28
CA LEU A 370 -11.31 19.56 -16.34
C LEU A 370 -12.40 19.32 -17.38
N VAL A 371 -12.73 18.06 -17.72
CA VAL A 371 -13.51 17.71 -18.92
C VAL A 371 -14.86 18.42 -19.03
N ASP A 372 -15.56 18.58 -17.91
CA ASP A 372 -16.86 19.23 -17.89
C ASP A 372 -16.79 20.75 -18.20
N ARG A 373 -15.65 21.39 -17.91
CA ARG A 373 -15.45 22.85 -18.06
C ARG A 373 -14.65 23.19 -19.31
N TRP A 374 -13.57 22.44 -19.56
CA TRP A 374 -12.61 22.65 -20.64
C TRP A 374 -12.16 21.30 -21.24
N PRO A 375 -12.99 20.61 -22.02
CA PRO A 375 -12.70 19.25 -22.49
C PRO A 375 -11.55 19.20 -23.48
N VAL A 376 -11.36 20.24 -24.29
CA VAL A 376 -10.18 20.33 -25.16
C VAL A 376 -8.91 20.40 -24.31
N VAL A 377 -8.93 21.18 -23.22
CA VAL A 377 -7.80 21.24 -22.28
C VAL A 377 -7.63 19.91 -21.55
N ALA A 378 -8.73 19.19 -21.25
CA ALA A 378 -8.69 17.88 -20.60
C ALA A 378 -8.04 16.77 -21.46
N LEU A 379 -7.98 16.93 -22.79
CA LEU A 379 -7.26 16.00 -23.67
C LEU A 379 -5.77 15.96 -23.35
N ALA A 380 -5.19 17.09 -22.92
CA ALA A 380 -3.76 17.16 -22.65
C ALA A 380 -3.30 16.37 -21.41
N PRO A 381 -3.88 16.52 -20.19
CA PRO A 381 -3.54 15.65 -19.07
C PRO A 381 -3.96 14.20 -19.30
N LEU A 382 -4.98 13.93 -20.13
CA LEU A 382 -5.28 12.56 -20.54
C LEU A 382 -4.17 11.99 -21.44
N ALA A 383 -3.73 12.74 -22.46
CA ALA A 383 -2.59 12.34 -23.30
C ALA A 383 -1.31 12.17 -22.47
N TRP A 384 -1.11 13.02 -21.47
CA TRP A 384 -0.03 12.88 -20.50
C TRP A 384 -0.12 11.57 -19.71
N ALA A 385 -1.32 11.22 -19.21
CA ALA A 385 -1.57 9.93 -18.57
C ALA A 385 -1.33 8.74 -19.52
N VAL A 386 -1.71 8.85 -20.80
CA VAL A 386 -1.42 7.84 -21.84
C VAL A 386 0.09 7.67 -22.05
N GLY A 387 0.83 8.78 -22.09
CA GLY A 387 2.28 8.78 -22.20
C GLY A 387 3.01 8.26 -20.95
N MET A 388 2.31 8.08 -19.82
CA MET A 388 2.81 7.33 -18.66
C MET A 388 2.44 5.86 -18.76
N ARG A 389 1.18 5.58 -19.08
CA ARG A 389 0.61 4.25 -19.22
C ARG A 389 -0.35 4.21 -20.40
N GLN A 390 0.03 3.45 -21.42
CA GLN A 390 -0.76 3.29 -22.65
C GLN A 390 -2.17 2.78 -22.39
N ASP A 391 -2.41 2.07 -21.29
CA ASP A 391 -3.73 1.57 -20.90
C ASP A 391 -4.80 2.68 -20.84
N TYR A 392 -4.41 3.92 -20.53
CA TYR A 392 -5.35 5.05 -20.51
C TYR A 392 -5.82 5.49 -21.92
N GLN A 393 -5.20 5.00 -23.00
CA GLN A 393 -5.60 5.34 -24.37
C GLN A 393 -7.03 4.87 -24.66
N PHE A 394 -7.47 3.80 -24.00
CA PHE A 394 -8.82 3.27 -24.14
C PHE A 394 -9.90 4.21 -23.59
N VAL A 395 -9.53 5.23 -22.79
CA VAL A 395 -10.46 6.27 -22.34
C VAL A 395 -10.67 7.36 -23.40
N VAL A 396 -9.71 7.57 -24.30
CA VAL A 396 -9.73 8.67 -25.28
C VAL A 396 -10.98 8.64 -26.17
N PRO A 397 -11.41 7.49 -26.74
CA PRO A 397 -12.64 7.43 -27.53
C PRO A 397 -13.89 7.84 -26.73
N PHE A 398 -13.97 7.48 -25.44
CA PHE A 398 -15.10 7.83 -24.58
C PHE A 398 -15.12 9.32 -24.24
N LEU A 399 -13.95 9.91 -24.07
CA LEU A 399 -13.83 11.36 -23.94
C LEU A 399 -14.33 12.06 -25.21
N ILE A 400 -13.88 11.62 -26.40
CA ILE A 400 -14.31 12.19 -27.68
C ILE A 400 -15.83 12.05 -27.84
N VAL A 401 -16.39 10.87 -27.62
CA VAL A 401 -17.84 10.63 -27.68
C VAL A 401 -18.58 11.51 -26.67
N GLY A 402 -18.09 11.62 -25.43
CA GLY A 402 -18.67 12.48 -24.40
C GLY A 402 -18.70 13.95 -24.81
N VAL A 403 -17.62 14.45 -25.42
CA VAL A 403 -17.54 15.80 -25.98
C VAL A 403 -18.52 15.99 -27.13
N VAL A 404 -18.60 15.04 -28.06
CA VAL A 404 -19.51 15.08 -29.22
C VAL A 404 -20.97 15.04 -28.80
N VAL A 405 -21.34 14.15 -27.87
CA VAL A 405 -22.72 14.05 -27.37
C VAL A 405 -23.12 15.33 -26.62
N MET A 406 -22.22 15.88 -25.80
CA MET A 406 -22.44 17.16 -25.14
C MET A 406 -22.60 18.30 -26.15
N TRP A 407 -21.77 18.32 -27.21
CA TRP A 407 -21.88 19.29 -28.30
C TRP A 407 -23.26 19.21 -28.95
N ARG A 408 -23.70 18.03 -29.38
CA ARG A 408 -25.00 17.83 -30.04
C ARG A 408 -26.18 18.25 -29.16
N ARG A 409 -26.13 17.95 -27.85
CA ARG A 409 -27.24 18.26 -26.92
C ARG A 409 -27.41 19.74 -26.61
N ARG A 410 -26.35 20.55 -26.71
CA ARG A 410 -26.40 21.99 -26.41
C ARG A 410 -26.64 22.88 -27.65
N GLY A 411 -27.30 22.35 -28.67
CA GLY A 411 -27.62 23.02 -29.94
C GLY A 411 -27.83 24.53 -29.79
N GLY A 412 -26.96 25.32 -30.42
CA GLY A 412 -26.90 26.78 -30.31
C GLY A 412 -25.73 27.30 -29.44
N ARG A 413 -25.61 26.87 -28.18
CA ARG A 413 -24.55 27.35 -27.25
C ARG A 413 -23.19 26.69 -27.45
N ALA A 414 -23.09 25.66 -28.28
CA ALA A 414 -21.79 25.13 -28.67
C ALA A 414 -20.95 26.17 -29.44
N ARG A 415 -21.61 27.08 -30.18
CA ARG A 415 -20.94 28.26 -30.75
C ARG A 415 -20.42 29.20 -29.66
N GLU A 416 -21.15 29.40 -28.55
CA GLU A 416 -20.66 30.17 -27.38
C GLU A 416 -19.44 29.54 -26.70
N TRP A 417 -19.28 28.22 -26.82
CA TRP A 417 -18.20 27.46 -26.20
C TRP A 417 -16.93 27.42 -27.04
N LEU A 418 -17.08 27.30 -28.36
CA LEU A 418 -16.01 27.60 -29.32
C LEU A 418 -15.69 29.10 -29.35
N SER A 419 -16.71 29.95 -29.20
CA SER A 419 -16.56 31.39 -28.96
C SER A 419 -16.32 31.67 -27.48
N TRP A 420 -15.34 30.96 -26.91
CA TRP A 420 -14.47 31.45 -25.83
C TRP A 420 -15.04 32.65 -25.06
N SER A 421 -16.07 32.42 -24.23
CA SER A 421 -16.81 33.49 -23.54
C SER A 421 -16.23 33.84 -22.17
N GLY A 422 -15.07 33.26 -21.83
CA GLY A 422 -14.28 33.66 -20.66
C GLY A 422 -13.65 35.04 -20.87
N SER A 423 -13.27 35.69 -19.77
CA SER A 423 -12.49 36.92 -19.83
C SER A 423 -11.26 36.73 -20.73
N ARG A 424 -10.79 37.78 -21.42
CA ARG A 424 -9.57 37.73 -22.26
C ARG A 424 -8.39 37.06 -21.53
N ARG A 425 -8.30 37.23 -20.21
CA ARG A 425 -7.29 36.61 -19.35
C ARG A 425 -7.43 35.10 -19.23
N GLU A 426 -8.64 34.58 -18.95
CA GLU A 426 -8.88 33.13 -18.87
C GLU A 426 -8.60 32.45 -20.22
N ARG A 427 -8.91 33.15 -21.32
CA ARG A 427 -8.61 32.72 -22.69
C ARG A 427 -7.11 32.58 -22.93
N MET A 428 -6.35 33.62 -22.61
CA MET A 428 -4.89 33.59 -22.75
C MET A 428 -4.26 32.51 -21.86
N VAL A 429 -4.74 32.31 -20.63
CA VAL A 429 -4.25 31.25 -19.74
C VAL A 429 -4.56 29.87 -20.30
N ALA A 430 -5.77 29.65 -20.82
CA ALA A 430 -6.13 28.38 -21.45
C ALA A 430 -5.34 28.10 -22.75
N VAL A 431 -5.11 29.12 -23.62
CA VAL A 431 -4.19 28.98 -24.76
C VAL A 431 -2.82 28.60 -24.25
N ALA A 432 -2.27 29.37 -23.30
CA ALA A 432 -0.91 29.18 -22.83
C ALA A 432 -0.71 27.78 -22.26
N ILE A 433 -1.64 27.31 -21.42
CA ILE A 433 -1.63 25.93 -20.89
C ILE A 433 -1.75 24.92 -22.03
N GLY A 434 -2.67 25.11 -22.97
CA GLY A 434 -2.84 24.22 -24.12
C GLY A 434 -1.61 24.15 -25.02
N VAL A 435 -0.97 25.28 -25.30
CA VAL A 435 0.25 25.40 -26.09
C VAL A 435 1.42 24.75 -25.37
N VAL A 436 1.62 25.04 -24.08
CA VAL A 436 2.69 24.40 -23.28
C VAL A 436 2.51 22.88 -23.26
N LEU A 437 1.27 22.41 -23.09
CA LEU A 437 0.98 20.97 -23.11
C LEU A 437 1.16 20.36 -24.51
N LEU A 438 0.75 21.04 -25.58
CA LEU A 438 0.95 20.57 -26.95
C LEU A 438 2.43 20.59 -27.35
N MET A 439 3.20 21.57 -26.90
CA MET A 439 4.67 21.59 -27.09
C MET A 439 5.32 20.47 -26.30
N GLY A 440 4.87 20.20 -25.07
CA GLY A 440 5.32 19.04 -24.29
C GLY A 440 5.00 17.72 -24.98
N ILE A 441 3.76 17.54 -25.45
CA ILE A 441 3.32 16.36 -26.21
C ILE A 441 4.10 16.24 -27.52
N GLY A 442 4.29 17.34 -28.25
CA GLY A 442 5.05 17.37 -29.50
C GLY A 442 6.51 16.98 -29.29
N THR A 443 7.15 17.52 -28.24
CA THR A 443 8.52 17.18 -27.86
C THR A 443 8.64 15.72 -27.45
N VAL A 444 7.68 15.18 -26.71
CA VAL A 444 7.64 13.74 -26.39
C VAL A 444 7.43 12.93 -27.67
N ALA A 445 6.48 13.29 -28.53
CA ALA A 445 6.17 12.57 -29.76
C ALA A 445 7.33 12.52 -30.76
N THR A 446 8.15 13.57 -30.85
CA THR A 446 9.35 13.58 -31.72
C THR A 446 10.51 12.77 -31.17
N ASN A 447 10.55 12.53 -29.86
CA ASN A 447 11.65 11.82 -29.18
C ASN A 447 11.26 10.39 -28.74
N VAL A 448 10.13 9.89 -29.22
CA VAL A 448 9.56 8.60 -28.85
C VAL A 448 9.40 7.72 -30.08
N SER A 449 9.89 6.49 -30.01
CA SER A 449 9.63 5.48 -31.04
C SER A 449 8.23 4.86 -30.84
N LEU A 450 7.49 4.71 -31.95
CA LEU A 450 6.17 4.06 -31.97
C LEU A 450 6.25 2.52 -32.11
N GLY A 451 7.46 1.94 -32.13
CA GLY A 451 7.67 0.50 -32.23
C GLY A 451 7.29 -0.27 -30.94
N GLY A 452 7.05 -1.59 -31.08
CA GLY A 452 7.09 -2.51 -29.93
C GLY A 452 5.81 -2.71 -29.11
N VAL A 453 4.68 -2.07 -29.46
CA VAL A 453 3.40 -2.20 -28.71
C VAL A 453 2.97 -3.68 -28.52
N GLY A 454 3.26 -4.56 -29.48
CA GLY A 454 2.98 -5.99 -29.36
C GLY A 454 3.99 -6.77 -28.51
N LYS A 455 5.27 -6.40 -28.55
CA LYS A 455 6.36 -7.15 -27.87
C LYS A 455 6.28 -7.03 -26.36
N ARG A 456 6.05 -5.82 -25.83
CA ARG A 456 5.90 -5.62 -24.38
C ARG A 456 4.64 -6.30 -23.83
N GLY A 457 3.53 -6.23 -24.56
CA GLY A 457 2.29 -6.90 -24.19
C GLY A 457 2.45 -8.41 -24.14
N TRP A 458 3.15 -8.98 -25.13
CA TRP A 458 3.50 -10.40 -25.15
C TRP A 458 4.41 -10.79 -23.99
N PHE A 459 5.54 -10.08 -23.80
CA PHE A 459 6.47 -10.33 -22.70
C PHE A 459 5.78 -10.30 -21.31
N ALA A 460 4.94 -9.28 -21.08
CA ALA A 460 4.19 -9.16 -19.83
C ALA A 460 3.18 -10.30 -19.66
N PHE A 461 2.53 -10.74 -20.73
CA PHE A 461 1.66 -11.92 -20.70
C PHE A 461 2.44 -13.18 -20.33
N GLN A 462 3.61 -13.42 -20.95
CA GLN A 462 4.41 -14.62 -20.69
C GLN A 462 4.79 -14.75 -19.21
N GLN A 463 5.34 -13.67 -18.62
CA GLN A 463 5.71 -13.65 -17.21
C GLN A 463 4.50 -13.87 -16.29
N HIS A 464 3.38 -13.21 -16.57
CA HIS A 464 2.20 -13.29 -15.72
C HIS A 464 1.41 -14.59 -15.85
N TYR A 465 1.39 -15.17 -17.04
CA TYR A 465 0.86 -16.51 -17.25
C TYR A 465 1.71 -17.55 -16.48
N ALA A 466 3.04 -17.44 -16.50
CA ALA A 466 3.91 -18.34 -15.73
C ALA A 466 3.69 -18.20 -14.20
N VAL A 467 3.47 -16.98 -13.69
CA VAL A 467 3.08 -16.77 -12.27
C VAL A 467 1.76 -17.49 -11.94
N ARG A 468 0.76 -17.43 -12.83
CA ARG A 468 -0.49 -18.18 -12.65
C ARG A 468 -0.22 -19.68 -12.64
N ALA A 469 0.49 -20.20 -13.65
CA ALA A 469 0.78 -21.63 -13.79
C ALA A 469 1.48 -22.16 -12.53
N MET A 470 2.49 -21.45 -12.03
CA MET A 470 3.16 -21.78 -10.76
C MET A 470 2.19 -21.92 -9.59
N VAL A 471 1.27 -20.96 -9.41
CA VAL A 471 0.32 -20.96 -8.29
C VAL A 471 -0.75 -22.05 -8.43
N VAL A 472 -1.24 -22.29 -9.64
CA VAL A 472 -2.32 -23.26 -9.90
C VAL A 472 -1.80 -24.70 -9.92
N GLU A 473 -0.62 -24.91 -10.49
CA GLU A 473 -0.03 -26.25 -10.69
C GLU A 473 0.95 -26.64 -9.56
N ASN A 474 1.30 -25.70 -8.67
CA ASN A 474 2.23 -25.90 -7.57
C ASN A 474 3.58 -26.50 -8.02
N ILE A 475 4.18 -25.91 -9.05
CA ILE A 475 5.44 -26.37 -9.66
C ILE A 475 6.60 -26.09 -8.67
N PRO A 476 7.23 -27.12 -8.07
CA PRO A 476 8.30 -26.91 -7.09
C PRO A 476 9.55 -26.36 -7.78
N ASN A 477 10.28 -25.47 -7.07
CA ASN A 477 11.55 -24.89 -7.51
C ASN A 477 11.49 -24.15 -8.87
N PHE A 478 10.31 -23.65 -9.26
CA PHE A 478 10.14 -22.90 -10.49
C PHE A 478 10.22 -21.40 -10.24
N ASN A 479 11.10 -20.70 -10.95
CA ASN A 479 11.16 -19.24 -10.91
C ASN A 479 10.37 -18.65 -12.10
N PRO A 480 9.15 -18.11 -11.90
CA PRO A 480 8.31 -17.64 -12.99
C PRO A 480 8.84 -16.39 -13.70
N LEU A 481 9.87 -15.73 -13.16
CA LEU A 481 10.50 -14.57 -13.80
C LEU A 481 11.64 -14.96 -14.74
N ALA A 482 12.33 -16.07 -14.45
CA ALA A 482 13.44 -16.59 -15.24
C ALA A 482 12.99 -17.68 -16.20
N GLU A 483 12.19 -18.61 -15.71
CA GLU A 483 11.88 -19.87 -16.37
C GLU A 483 10.51 -19.84 -17.08
N TYR A 484 9.86 -18.67 -17.20
CA TYR A 484 8.62 -18.53 -17.99
C TYR A 484 8.74 -19.06 -19.43
N PRO A 485 9.89 -19.00 -20.14
CA PRO A 485 9.98 -19.57 -21.48
C PRO A 485 9.67 -21.07 -21.52
N ARG A 486 9.99 -21.82 -20.46
CA ARG A 486 9.66 -23.26 -20.35
C ARG A 486 8.14 -23.48 -20.34
N ILE A 487 7.40 -22.66 -19.58
CA ILE A 487 5.93 -22.71 -19.54
C ILE A 487 5.33 -22.25 -20.88
N MET A 488 5.92 -21.23 -21.51
CA MET A 488 5.46 -20.77 -22.83
C MET A 488 5.66 -21.83 -23.90
N ALA A 489 6.80 -22.51 -23.92
CA ALA A 489 7.07 -23.57 -24.88
C ALA A 489 6.12 -24.76 -24.73
N ARG A 490 5.74 -25.08 -23.49
CA ARG A 490 4.78 -26.13 -23.16
C ARG A 490 3.35 -25.77 -23.62
N ASP A 491 2.87 -24.59 -23.24
CA ASP A 491 1.45 -24.24 -23.40
C ASP A 491 1.13 -23.50 -24.70
N PHE A 492 2.13 -22.83 -25.29
CA PHE A 492 2.03 -22.01 -26.50
C PHE A 492 3.24 -22.24 -27.43
N PRO A 493 3.47 -23.47 -27.92
CA PRO A 493 4.66 -23.82 -28.70
C PRO A 493 4.84 -22.92 -29.93
N GLY A 494 5.98 -22.23 -30.01
CA GLY A 494 6.34 -21.36 -31.13
C GLY A 494 5.64 -19.99 -31.15
N ALA A 495 4.79 -19.67 -30.16
CA ALA A 495 4.12 -18.38 -30.12
C ALA A 495 5.09 -17.24 -29.79
N THR A 496 5.04 -16.18 -30.60
CA THR A 496 5.81 -14.93 -30.42
C THR A 496 4.93 -13.71 -30.18
N SER A 497 3.61 -13.92 -30.15
CA SER A 497 2.61 -12.89 -29.91
C SER A 497 1.36 -13.45 -29.22
N LEU A 498 0.56 -12.58 -28.60
CA LEU A 498 -0.75 -12.95 -28.02
C LEU A 498 -1.70 -13.57 -29.04
N ARG A 499 -1.64 -13.13 -30.31
CA ARG A 499 -2.47 -13.68 -31.38
C ARG A 499 -2.08 -15.12 -31.69
N GLU A 500 -0.78 -15.39 -31.80
CA GLU A 500 -0.28 -16.75 -32.04
C GLU A 500 -0.54 -17.66 -30.84
N ALA A 501 -0.39 -17.15 -29.61
CA ALA A 501 -0.76 -17.89 -28.41
C ALA A 501 -2.25 -18.25 -28.39
N TRP A 502 -3.14 -17.33 -28.78
CA TRP A 502 -4.57 -17.59 -28.92
C TRP A 502 -4.87 -18.64 -29.97
N GLN A 503 -4.16 -18.62 -31.10
CA GLN A 503 -4.30 -19.63 -32.15
C GLN A 503 -3.77 -20.99 -31.72
N SER A 504 -2.68 -21.02 -30.95
CA SER A 504 -2.04 -22.24 -30.45
C SER A 504 -2.87 -22.92 -29.35
N ASN A 505 -3.37 -22.15 -28.37
CA ASN A 505 -4.07 -22.70 -27.21
C ASN A 505 -5.06 -21.67 -26.62
N PRO A 506 -6.25 -21.49 -27.23
CA PRO A 506 -7.22 -20.51 -26.75
C PRO A 506 -7.79 -20.86 -25.37
N GLY A 507 -7.89 -22.15 -25.03
CA GLY A 507 -8.36 -22.62 -23.72
C GLY A 507 -7.50 -22.10 -22.57
N ALA A 508 -6.18 -22.24 -22.69
CA ALA A 508 -5.23 -21.71 -21.71
C ALA A 508 -5.36 -20.18 -21.50
N ILE A 509 -5.57 -19.41 -22.58
CA ILE A 509 -5.81 -17.96 -22.48
C ILE A 509 -7.13 -17.67 -21.79
N VAL A 510 -8.22 -18.37 -22.14
CA VAL A 510 -9.53 -18.19 -21.50
C VAL A 510 -9.42 -18.48 -20.00
N ASP A 511 -8.78 -19.57 -19.61
CA ASP A 511 -8.61 -19.92 -18.20
C ASP A 511 -7.74 -18.90 -17.45
N HIS A 512 -6.72 -18.34 -18.11
CA HIS A 512 -5.91 -17.24 -17.57
C HIS A 512 -6.74 -15.97 -17.36
N VAL A 513 -7.57 -15.59 -18.33
CA VAL A 513 -8.47 -14.44 -18.22
C VAL A 513 -9.51 -14.64 -17.12
N GLN A 514 -10.09 -15.84 -17.00
CA GLN A 514 -11.03 -16.18 -15.93
C GLN A 514 -10.37 -16.08 -14.55
N TRP A 515 -9.15 -16.61 -14.41
CA TRP A 515 -8.37 -16.47 -13.19
C TRP A 515 -8.08 -15.01 -12.86
N ASN A 516 -7.70 -14.21 -13.85
CA ASN A 516 -7.50 -12.77 -13.71
C ASN A 516 -8.78 -12.03 -13.31
N LEU A 517 -9.95 -12.42 -13.84
CA LEU A 517 -11.22 -11.81 -13.46
C LEU A 517 -11.55 -12.07 -11.98
N GLY A 518 -11.31 -13.30 -11.49
CA GLY A 518 -11.44 -13.63 -10.07
C GLY A 518 -10.48 -12.81 -9.20
N ARG A 519 -9.22 -12.65 -9.64
CA ARG A 519 -8.23 -11.80 -8.97
C ARG A 519 -8.61 -10.33 -8.99
N ALA A 520 -9.18 -9.81 -10.09
CA ALA A 520 -9.56 -8.41 -10.21
C ALA A 520 -10.54 -7.96 -9.11
N VAL A 521 -11.45 -8.83 -8.67
CA VAL A 521 -12.36 -8.55 -7.54
C VAL A 521 -11.59 -8.40 -6.23
N ILE A 522 -10.62 -9.28 -5.98
CA ILE A 522 -9.75 -9.24 -4.79
C ILE A 522 -8.90 -7.99 -4.82
N GLU A 523 -8.26 -7.70 -5.94
CA GLU A 523 -7.44 -6.51 -6.15
C GLU A 523 -8.25 -5.21 -5.97
N LEU A 524 -9.47 -5.17 -6.52
CA LEU A 524 -10.37 -4.03 -6.34
C LEU A 524 -10.74 -3.82 -4.86
N ARG A 525 -10.97 -4.90 -4.10
CA ARG A 525 -11.19 -4.81 -2.65
C ARG A 525 -9.93 -4.28 -1.95
N ASP A 526 -8.77 -4.79 -2.32
CA ASP A 526 -7.51 -4.49 -1.66
C ASP A 526 -7.02 -3.06 -1.92
N LEU A 527 -7.45 -2.42 -3.02
CA LEU A 527 -7.29 -0.98 -3.25
C LEU A 527 -7.82 -0.12 -2.09
N TRP A 528 -8.92 -0.57 -1.47
CA TRP A 528 -9.61 0.17 -0.40
C TRP A 528 -9.20 -0.25 0.99
N ARG A 529 -8.40 -1.31 1.13
CA ARG A 529 -8.01 -1.87 2.41
C ARG A 529 -7.19 -0.83 3.19
N PRO A 530 -7.63 -0.39 4.38
CA PRO A 530 -6.83 0.50 5.20
C PRO A 530 -5.48 -0.10 5.56
N ALA A 531 -4.43 0.74 5.64
CA ALA A 531 -3.17 0.33 6.24
C ALA A 531 -3.42 -0.20 7.67
N PRO A 532 -2.77 -1.30 8.11
CA PRO A 532 -2.99 -1.90 9.43
C PRO A 532 -2.94 -0.90 10.58
N GLU A 533 -1.99 0.03 10.53
CA GLU A 533 -1.73 1.09 11.51
C GLU A 533 -2.85 2.14 11.54
N ARG A 534 -3.61 2.26 10.44
CA ARG A 534 -4.66 3.28 10.25
C ARG A 534 -6.06 2.70 10.12
N ARG A 535 -6.25 1.41 10.40
CA ARG A 535 -7.51 0.72 10.10
C ARG A 535 -8.73 1.38 10.75
N ALA A 536 -8.68 1.64 12.06
CA ALA A 536 -9.80 2.28 12.76
C ALA A 536 -10.09 3.69 12.21
N LEU A 537 -9.02 4.43 11.90
CA LEU A 537 -9.07 5.79 11.43
C LEU A 537 -9.67 5.90 10.01
N SER A 538 -9.18 5.10 9.06
CA SER A 538 -9.71 5.07 7.70
C SER A 538 -11.16 4.62 7.66
N TRP A 539 -11.57 3.66 8.50
CA TRP A 539 -12.98 3.29 8.62
C TRP A 539 -13.84 4.40 9.22
N GLY A 540 -13.33 5.13 10.21
CA GLY A 540 -13.97 6.35 10.73
C GLY A 540 -14.20 7.40 9.64
N LEU A 541 -13.20 7.62 8.78
CA LEU A 541 -13.29 8.54 7.64
C LEU A 541 -14.30 8.06 6.59
N TRP A 542 -14.33 6.76 6.28
CA TRP A 542 -15.36 6.18 5.40
C TRP A 542 -16.77 6.39 5.96
N ALA A 543 -16.96 6.12 7.25
CA ALA A 543 -18.23 6.34 7.92
C ALA A 543 -18.64 7.82 7.89
N THR A 544 -17.72 8.74 8.18
CA THR A 544 -17.94 10.19 8.02
C THR A 544 -18.40 10.55 6.61
N GLY A 545 -17.70 10.06 5.58
CA GLY A 545 -18.04 10.32 4.19
C GLY A 545 -19.46 9.84 3.85
N ALA A 546 -19.80 8.62 4.28
CA ALA A 546 -21.12 8.04 4.04
C ALA A 546 -22.24 8.81 4.76
N LEU A 547 -22.04 9.15 6.04
CA LEU A 547 -22.99 9.94 6.84
C LEU A 547 -23.21 11.33 6.25
N ALA A 548 -22.15 11.99 5.81
CA ALA A 548 -22.21 13.29 5.17
C ALA A 548 -22.99 13.26 3.84
N LEU A 549 -22.80 12.21 3.02
CA LEU A 549 -23.56 12.02 1.78
C LEU A 549 -25.04 11.72 2.02
N LEU A 550 -25.34 10.86 3.01
CA LEU A 550 -26.72 10.57 3.43
C LEU A 550 -27.43 11.85 3.92
N ALA A 551 -26.75 12.66 4.74
CA ALA A 551 -27.27 13.94 5.21
C ALA A 551 -27.47 14.95 4.07
N ALA A 552 -26.56 14.98 3.10
CA ALA A 552 -26.62 15.85 1.93
C ALA A 552 -27.65 15.39 0.88
N GLY A 553 -28.27 14.21 1.04
CA GLY A 553 -29.33 13.71 0.17
C GLY A 553 -30.46 14.72 0.02
N ARG A 554 -30.62 15.27 -1.19
CA ARG A 554 -31.78 16.11 -1.56
C ARG A 554 -32.78 15.21 -2.26
N ARG A 555 -34.08 15.38 -2.00
CA ARG A 555 -35.10 14.93 -2.96
C ARG A 555 -34.77 15.63 -4.27
N ALA A 556 -34.44 14.86 -5.30
CA ALA A 556 -34.28 15.42 -6.64
C ALA A 556 -35.55 16.24 -6.94
N PRO A 557 -35.44 17.45 -7.52
CA PRO A 557 -36.62 18.14 -8.00
C PRO A 557 -37.36 17.17 -8.95
N PRO A 558 -38.67 16.95 -8.79
CA PRO A 558 -39.42 15.99 -9.61
C PRO A 558 -39.33 16.29 -11.12
N ASN A 559 -38.95 17.52 -11.51
CA ASN A 559 -38.78 17.95 -12.90
C ASN A 559 -37.32 18.16 -13.33
N ALA A 560 -36.34 17.69 -12.57
CA ALA A 560 -34.94 17.74 -13.01
C ALA A 560 -34.71 16.70 -14.12
N ASN A 561 -35.12 17.02 -15.35
CA ASN A 561 -34.65 16.43 -16.61
C ASN A 561 -33.16 16.73 -16.84
N VAL A 562 -32.34 16.63 -15.78
CA VAL A 562 -30.90 16.65 -15.89
C VAL A 562 -30.53 15.20 -16.22
N PRO A 563 -30.04 14.92 -17.44
CA PRO A 563 -29.56 13.59 -17.76
C PRO A 563 -28.50 13.25 -16.71
N TRP A 564 -28.69 12.14 -16.01
CA TRP A 564 -27.85 11.63 -14.92
C TRP A 564 -26.41 11.30 -15.33
N TRP A 565 -25.96 11.78 -16.50
CA TRP A 565 -24.68 11.48 -17.10
C TRP A 565 -23.98 12.77 -17.53
N ARG A 566 -23.10 13.26 -16.66
CA ARG A 566 -22.07 14.27 -16.99
C ARG A 566 -21.02 13.64 -17.91
N VAL A 567 -20.31 14.45 -18.69
CA VAL A 567 -19.22 13.98 -19.56
C VAL A 567 -18.15 13.26 -18.74
N SER A 568 -17.86 13.75 -17.53
CA SER A 568 -16.95 13.06 -16.60
C SER A 568 -17.42 11.66 -16.21
N GLU A 569 -18.73 11.42 -16.11
CA GLU A 569 -19.31 10.11 -15.74
C GLU A 569 -19.28 9.13 -16.94
N VAL A 570 -19.55 9.63 -18.16
CA VAL A 570 -19.35 8.84 -19.40
C VAL A 570 -17.87 8.52 -19.62
N THR A 571 -16.98 9.47 -19.32
CA THR A 571 -15.53 9.27 -19.40
C THR A 571 -15.06 8.26 -18.34
N ALA A 572 -15.63 8.30 -17.13
CA ALA A 572 -15.39 7.31 -16.09
C ALA A 572 -15.93 5.92 -16.47
N LEU A 573 -17.01 5.82 -17.25
CA LEU A 573 -17.47 4.54 -17.82
C LEU A 573 -16.45 3.96 -18.81
N GLY A 574 -15.80 4.82 -19.61
CA GLY A 574 -14.68 4.43 -20.47
C GLY A 574 -13.50 3.83 -19.69
N ALA A 575 -13.36 4.15 -18.40
CA ALA A 575 -12.34 3.54 -17.54
C ALA A 575 -12.58 2.04 -17.28
N VAL A 576 -13.79 1.52 -17.51
CA VAL A 576 -14.04 0.07 -17.48
C VAL A 576 -13.30 -0.63 -18.62
N VAL A 577 -13.18 0.02 -19.78
CA VAL A 577 -12.48 -0.54 -20.94
C VAL A 577 -10.97 -0.59 -20.74
N VAL A 578 -10.41 0.33 -19.92
CA VAL A 578 -8.99 0.32 -19.52
C VAL A 578 -8.59 -0.98 -18.84
N ILE A 579 -9.54 -1.64 -18.16
CA ILE A 579 -9.29 -2.89 -17.45
C ILE A 579 -9.08 -4.06 -18.41
N GLY A 580 -9.70 -4.02 -19.59
CA GLY A 580 -9.73 -5.13 -20.56
C GLY A 580 -8.34 -5.71 -20.89
N PRO A 581 -7.39 -4.89 -21.37
CA PRO A 581 -6.01 -5.33 -21.61
C PRO A 581 -5.35 -5.89 -20.34
N GLY A 582 -5.62 -5.27 -19.18
CA GLY A 582 -5.15 -5.76 -17.88
C GLY A 582 -5.65 -7.16 -17.55
N LEU A 583 -6.90 -7.51 -17.90
CA LEU A 583 -7.44 -8.86 -17.67
C LEU A 583 -6.80 -9.93 -18.56
N VAL A 584 -6.29 -9.55 -19.74
CA VAL A 584 -5.56 -10.47 -20.61
C VAL A 584 -4.17 -10.76 -20.06
N VAL A 585 -3.49 -9.74 -19.54
CA VAL A 585 -2.12 -9.86 -19.04
C VAL A 585 -2.09 -10.30 -17.57
N LEU A 586 -2.56 -9.46 -16.66
CA LEU A 586 -2.71 -9.73 -15.23
C LEU A 586 -3.59 -8.67 -14.57
N ALA A 587 -4.62 -9.09 -13.86
CA ALA A 587 -5.35 -8.20 -12.97
C ALA A 587 -4.49 -7.86 -11.74
N LYS A 588 -3.76 -6.75 -11.82
CA LYS A 588 -3.11 -6.10 -10.67
C LYS A 588 -3.98 -4.93 -10.19
N GLY A 589 -3.99 -4.66 -8.88
CA GLY A 589 -4.64 -3.49 -8.27
C GLY A 589 -4.43 -2.16 -9.01
N PRO A 590 -3.22 -1.81 -9.48
CA PRO A 590 -2.99 -0.54 -10.18
C PRO A 590 -3.77 -0.38 -11.49
N TYR A 591 -4.07 -1.46 -12.21
CA TYR A 591 -4.90 -1.39 -13.41
C TYR A 591 -6.35 -1.01 -13.08
N MET A 592 -6.79 -1.31 -11.85
CA MET A 592 -8.14 -1.00 -11.36
C MET A 592 -8.28 0.46 -10.90
N LEU A 593 -7.18 1.23 -10.81
CA LEU A 593 -7.21 2.64 -10.38
C LEU A 593 -8.11 3.50 -11.26
N ALA A 594 -8.17 3.25 -12.57
CA ALA A 594 -9.02 4.01 -13.47
C ALA A 594 -10.52 3.92 -13.11
N ILE A 595 -10.95 2.84 -12.46
CA ILE A 595 -12.35 2.60 -12.05
C ILE A 595 -12.71 3.28 -10.73
N VAL A 596 -11.71 3.59 -9.88
CA VAL A 596 -11.90 4.17 -8.55
C VAL A 596 -12.89 5.37 -8.57
N PRO A 597 -12.78 6.35 -9.49
CA PRO A 597 -13.73 7.45 -9.57
C PRO A 597 -15.17 6.99 -9.88
N LEU A 598 -15.34 6.01 -10.77
CA LEU A 598 -16.66 5.48 -11.13
C LEU A 598 -17.34 4.79 -9.94
N VAL A 599 -16.61 3.94 -9.20
CA VAL A 599 -17.12 3.27 -8.00
C VAL A 599 -17.58 4.29 -6.96
N LEU A 600 -16.80 5.35 -6.74
CA LEU A 600 -17.13 6.42 -5.81
C LEU A 600 -18.34 7.24 -6.26
N ALA A 601 -18.47 7.52 -7.56
CA ALA A 601 -19.63 8.20 -8.11
C ALA A 601 -20.92 7.38 -7.89
N ILE A 602 -20.88 6.08 -8.19
CA ILE A 602 -22.02 5.16 -7.99
C ILE A 602 -22.37 5.06 -6.51
N GLY A 603 -21.39 4.80 -5.64
CA GLY A 603 -21.60 4.70 -4.19
C GLY A 603 -22.24 5.96 -3.60
N ALA A 604 -21.78 7.14 -4.03
CA ALA A 604 -22.37 8.40 -3.59
C ALA A 604 -23.79 8.62 -4.11
N ALA A 605 -24.08 8.23 -5.35
CA ALA A 605 -25.44 8.29 -5.90
C ALA A 605 -26.41 7.43 -5.08
N VAL A 606 -26.02 6.19 -4.75
CA VAL A 606 -26.80 5.27 -3.91
C VAL A 606 -27.04 5.86 -2.51
N LEU A 607 -25.99 6.37 -1.86
CA LEU A 607 -26.10 6.97 -0.53
C LEU A 607 -27.00 8.21 -0.53
N ARG A 608 -26.85 9.11 -1.51
CA ARG A 608 -27.70 10.31 -1.61
C ARG A 608 -29.16 9.96 -1.89
N TRP A 609 -29.41 8.93 -2.70
CA TRP A 609 -30.75 8.42 -2.96
C TRP A 609 -31.39 7.86 -1.70
N GLY A 610 -30.65 7.06 -0.92
CA GLY A 610 -31.10 6.61 0.40
C GLY A 610 -31.39 7.79 1.35
N GLY A 611 -30.49 8.78 1.39
CA GLY A 611 -30.64 10.00 2.18
C GLY A 611 -31.87 10.83 1.79
N ALA A 612 -32.20 10.91 0.51
CA ALA A 612 -33.37 11.65 0.00
C ALA A 612 -34.71 11.08 0.49
N ARG A 613 -34.74 9.80 0.87
CA ARG A 613 -35.91 9.13 1.44
C ARG A 613 -36.08 9.39 2.93
N LEU A 614 -35.03 9.86 3.62
CA LEU A 614 -35.08 10.13 5.05
C LEU A 614 -35.84 11.44 5.35
N PRO A 615 -36.61 11.49 6.45
CA PRO A 615 -37.20 12.74 6.94
C PRO A 615 -36.09 13.74 7.30
N GLU A 616 -36.39 15.05 7.22
CA GLU A 616 -35.41 16.11 7.47
C GLU A 616 -34.75 16.03 8.86
N ARG A 617 -35.52 15.63 9.89
CA ARG A 617 -34.98 15.36 11.23
C ARG A 617 -33.94 14.25 11.21
N GLY A 618 -34.17 13.18 10.44
CA GLY A 618 -33.22 12.08 10.27
C GLY A 618 -31.93 12.54 9.60
N ARG A 619 -32.03 13.33 8.52
CA ARG A 619 -30.86 13.91 7.85
C ARG A 619 -30.05 14.84 8.75
N THR A 620 -30.74 15.65 9.57
CA THR A 620 -30.09 16.53 10.54
C THR A 620 -29.34 15.73 11.61
N GLY A 621 -29.94 14.65 12.12
CA GLY A 621 -29.28 13.73 13.05
C GLY A 621 -28.03 13.09 12.46
N LEU A 622 -28.10 12.62 11.20
CA LEU A 622 -26.95 12.08 10.48
C LEU A 622 -25.86 13.12 10.23
N ALA A 623 -26.22 14.38 9.96
CA ALA A 623 -25.24 15.46 9.81
C ALA A 623 -24.47 15.72 11.12
N VAL A 624 -25.18 15.78 12.25
CA VAL A 624 -24.56 15.96 13.57
C VAL A 624 -23.67 14.75 13.90
N LEU A 625 -24.17 13.53 13.69
CA LEU A 625 -23.38 12.32 13.90
C LEU A 625 -22.11 12.30 13.02
N GLY A 626 -22.25 12.60 11.73
CA GLY A 626 -21.12 12.69 10.80
C GLY A 626 -20.10 13.74 11.23
N LEU A 627 -20.56 14.89 11.75
CA LEU A 627 -19.65 15.93 12.25
C LEU A 627 -18.91 15.45 13.50
N THR A 628 -19.60 14.81 14.44
CA THR A 628 -18.97 14.24 15.64
C THR A 628 -17.93 13.18 15.27
N VAL A 629 -18.28 12.24 14.39
CA VAL A 629 -17.34 11.23 13.90
C VAL A 629 -16.16 11.89 13.19
N SER A 630 -16.39 12.96 12.41
CA SER A 630 -15.31 13.73 11.76
C SER A 630 -14.33 14.32 12.76
N VAL A 631 -14.83 14.96 13.82
CA VAL A 631 -13.98 15.60 14.84
C VAL A 631 -13.18 14.54 15.60
N VAL A 632 -13.81 13.45 16.02
CA VAL A 632 -13.13 12.33 16.69
C VAL A 632 -12.08 11.71 15.78
N THR A 633 -12.42 11.46 14.53
CA THR A 633 -11.52 10.85 13.54
C THR A 633 -10.35 11.79 13.21
N ALA A 634 -10.58 13.09 13.07
CA ALA A 634 -9.52 14.08 12.85
C ALA A 634 -8.57 14.18 14.06
N GLY A 635 -9.11 14.18 15.29
CA GLY A 635 -8.30 14.13 16.51
C GLY A 635 -7.46 12.85 16.59
N ALA A 636 -8.06 11.70 16.27
CA ALA A 636 -7.35 10.43 16.18
C ALA A 636 -6.31 10.43 15.06
N TRP A 637 -6.54 11.12 13.93
CA TRP A 637 -5.58 11.24 12.83
C TRP A 637 -4.33 11.99 13.26
N ILE A 638 -4.52 13.13 13.95
CA ILE A 638 -3.42 13.94 14.46
C ILE A 638 -2.64 13.19 15.55
N GLY A 639 -3.34 12.44 16.41
CA GLY A 639 -2.72 11.62 17.45
C GLY A 639 -2.11 10.31 16.95
N SER A 640 -2.51 9.81 15.78
CA SER A 640 -1.91 8.63 15.17
C SER A 640 -0.53 8.99 14.62
N GLY A 641 0.47 8.15 14.91
CA GLY A 641 1.81 8.27 14.32
C GLY A 641 1.79 8.30 12.78
N SER A 642 2.93 8.65 12.19
CA SER A 642 3.11 8.47 10.75
C SER A 642 2.97 7.00 10.37
N VAL A 643 2.54 6.73 9.12
CA VAL A 643 2.61 5.35 8.57
C VAL A 643 4.06 4.89 8.50
N PHE A 644 4.95 5.84 8.22
CA PHE A 644 6.38 5.64 8.06
C PHE A 644 7.09 6.08 9.34
N GLU A 645 7.29 5.15 10.25
CA GLU A 645 8.13 5.35 11.44
C GLU A 645 9.59 5.04 11.08
N PRO A 646 10.54 5.99 11.25
CA PRO A 646 11.94 5.77 10.89
C PRO A 646 12.53 4.54 11.59
N GLY A 647 13.25 3.71 10.84
CA GLY A 647 13.85 2.46 11.36
C GLY A 647 12.86 1.34 11.67
N SER A 648 11.56 1.50 11.38
CA SER A 648 10.56 0.45 11.64
C SER A 648 10.58 -0.70 10.61
N ARG A 649 11.38 -0.59 9.55
CA ARG A 649 11.46 -1.54 8.43
C ARG A 649 12.90 -1.68 7.94
N PRO A 650 13.29 -2.87 7.46
CA PRO A 650 14.57 -3.05 6.78
C PRO A 650 14.60 -2.28 5.46
N LEU A 651 15.78 -1.84 5.05
CA LEU A 651 16.01 -1.09 3.80
C LEU A 651 17.03 -1.82 2.91
N PRO A 652 16.75 -3.07 2.50
CA PRO A 652 17.72 -3.96 1.83
C PRO A 652 18.39 -3.35 0.60
N VAL A 653 17.65 -2.61 -0.24
CA VAL A 653 18.18 -1.98 -1.45
C VAL A 653 19.13 -0.85 -1.07
N ARG A 654 18.73 0.01 -0.13
CA ARG A 654 19.59 1.10 0.36
C ARG A 654 20.85 0.56 1.06
N ASP A 655 20.72 -0.49 1.85
CA ASP A 655 21.85 -1.12 2.54
C ASP A 655 22.80 -1.77 1.55
N THR A 656 22.27 -2.47 0.54
CA THR A 656 23.06 -3.04 -0.57
C THR A 656 23.75 -1.95 -1.38
N LEU A 657 23.06 -0.83 -1.66
CA LEU A 657 23.65 0.33 -2.34
C LEU A 657 24.77 0.99 -1.54
N ALA A 658 24.67 1.03 -0.22
CA ALA A 658 25.73 1.56 0.63
C ALA A 658 27.00 0.71 0.49
N VAL A 659 26.87 -0.62 0.51
CA VAL A 659 27.99 -1.55 0.30
C VAL A 659 28.54 -1.44 -1.12
N LEU A 660 27.68 -1.39 -2.14
CA LEU A 660 28.11 -1.20 -3.53
C LEU A 660 28.90 0.10 -3.67
N ARG A 661 28.43 1.23 -3.13
CA ARG A 661 29.13 2.52 -3.20
C ARG A 661 30.50 2.51 -2.51
N ASP A 662 30.66 1.70 -1.48
CA ASP A 662 31.92 1.54 -0.74
C ASP A 662 32.97 0.82 -1.59
N VAL A 663 32.56 -0.19 -2.35
CA VAL A 663 33.47 -1.00 -3.17
C VAL A 663 33.57 -0.53 -4.64
N TRP A 664 32.62 0.27 -5.13
CA TRP A 664 32.55 0.64 -6.55
C TRP A 664 33.66 1.64 -6.93
N PRO A 665 34.42 1.42 -8.02
CA PRO A 665 35.49 2.33 -8.44
C PRO A 665 34.96 3.74 -8.70
N THR A 666 35.72 4.75 -8.27
CA THR A 666 35.36 6.17 -8.44
C THR A 666 35.40 6.61 -9.90
N GLU A 667 36.26 5.97 -10.71
CA GLU A 667 36.52 6.32 -12.11
C GLU A 667 36.28 5.11 -13.03
N GLY A 668 35.96 5.41 -14.30
CA GLY A 668 35.69 4.42 -15.33
C GLY A 668 34.25 3.91 -15.34
N GLU A 669 33.88 3.28 -16.46
CA GLU A 669 32.64 2.54 -16.61
C GLU A 669 32.90 1.07 -16.26
N HIS A 670 32.15 0.53 -15.30
CA HIS A 670 32.31 -0.85 -14.83
C HIS A 670 31.01 -1.61 -14.96
N THR A 671 31.08 -2.94 -15.10
CA THR A 671 29.90 -3.77 -15.26
C THR A 671 29.48 -4.42 -13.94
N LEU A 672 28.20 -4.27 -13.57
CA LEU A 672 27.51 -5.02 -12.50
C LEU A 672 26.67 -6.11 -13.14
N VAL A 673 26.88 -7.37 -12.76
CA VAL A 673 26.05 -8.50 -13.21
C VAL A 673 25.15 -8.98 -12.06
N GLY A 674 23.91 -9.36 -12.34
CA GLY A 674 23.03 -10.00 -11.37
C GLY A 674 21.60 -9.51 -11.39
N TYR A 675 20.74 -10.11 -10.55
CA TYR A 675 19.34 -9.71 -10.46
C TYR A 675 19.18 -8.30 -9.91
N GLY A 676 18.52 -7.45 -10.68
CA GLY A 676 18.36 -6.03 -10.35
C GLY A 676 19.62 -5.20 -10.58
N ALA A 677 20.66 -5.76 -11.20
CA ALA A 677 21.90 -5.04 -11.54
C ALA A 677 21.65 -3.75 -12.30
N THR A 678 20.70 -3.74 -13.25
CA THR A 678 20.34 -2.52 -13.98
C THR A 678 19.78 -1.47 -13.02
N SER A 679 19.00 -1.88 -12.03
CA SER A 679 18.44 -0.95 -11.04
C SER A 679 19.51 -0.36 -10.12
N TYR A 680 20.44 -1.20 -9.65
CA TYR A 680 21.58 -0.75 -8.86
C TYR A 680 22.51 0.17 -9.67
N ALA A 681 22.73 -0.14 -10.94
CA ALA A 681 23.49 0.70 -11.87
C ALA A 681 22.87 2.11 -12.00
N ASN A 682 21.55 2.20 -12.11
CA ASN A 682 20.83 3.48 -12.15
C ASN A 682 21.11 4.34 -10.90
N TYR A 683 21.18 3.71 -9.72
CA TYR A 683 21.47 4.39 -8.45
C TYR A 683 22.95 4.75 -8.25
N LEU A 684 23.86 4.02 -8.88
CA LEU A 684 25.30 4.33 -8.92
C LEU A 684 25.63 5.40 -9.97
N GLY A 685 24.76 5.54 -10.98
CA GLY A 685 24.88 6.46 -12.10
C GLY A 685 25.35 5.75 -13.36
N HIS A 686 24.58 5.86 -14.45
CA HIS A 686 24.83 5.18 -15.73
C HIS A 686 26.23 5.41 -16.30
N ALA A 687 26.78 6.62 -16.15
CA ALA A 687 28.12 6.94 -16.62
C ALA A 687 29.24 6.14 -15.92
N ARG A 688 28.95 5.46 -14.81
CA ARG A 688 29.92 4.70 -13.99
C ARG A 688 29.61 3.20 -13.91
N CYS A 689 28.39 2.81 -14.25
CA CYS A 689 27.91 1.45 -14.03
C CYS A 689 26.99 1.00 -15.16
N ARG A 690 27.42 -0.05 -15.86
CA ARG A 690 26.61 -0.82 -16.79
C ARG A 690 26.01 -2.01 -16.05
N GLY A 691 24.69 -2.09 -15.97
CA GLY A 691 24.00 -3.25 -15.39
C GLY A 691 23.70 -4.32 -16.44
N VAL A 692 24.01 -5.58 -16.14
CA VAL A 692 23.69 -6.74 -16.97
C VAL A 692 22.87 -7.73 -16.15
N GLU A 693 21.67 -8.02 -16.63
CA GLU A 693 20.74 -8.93 -15.98
C GLU A 693 20.91 -10.34 -16.57
N PRO A 694 21.04 -11.38 -15.74
CA PRO A 694 21.14 -12.78 -16.19
C PRO A 694 19.78 -13.36 -16.64
N VAL A 695 18.76 -12.51 -16.72
CA VAL A 695 17.40 -12.85 -17.17
C VAL A 695 16.88 -11.76 -18.09
N ASN A 696 15.82 -12.07 -18.83
CA ASN A 696 15.13 -11.06 -19.62
C ASN A 696 14.59 -9.95 -18.71
N ALA A 697 15.20 -8.78 -18.83
CA ALA A 697 14.79 -7.58 -18.12
C ALA A 697 14.12 -6.61 -19.09
N VAL A 698 13.13 -5.87 -18.58
CA VAL A 698 12.46 -4.80 -19.34
C VAL A 698 13.42 -3.63 -19.62
N SER A 699 14.49 -3.52 -18.83
CA SER A 699 15.46 -2.44 -18.87
C SER A 699 16.88 -2.98 -18.81
N GLY A 700 17.76 -2.38 -19.60
CA GLY A 700 19.19 -2.72 -19.59
C GLY A 700 19.54 -3.88 -20.48
N ASP A 701 20.79 -4.30 -20.38
CA ASP A 701 21.30 -5.46 -21.10
C ASP A 701 20.88 -6.73 -20.38
N SER A 702 20.31 -7.67 -21.12
CA SER A 702 19.92 -8.99 -20.60
C SER A 702 20.70 -10.07 -21.32
N ALA A 703 21.07 -11.12 -20.59
CA ALA A 703 21.72 -12.30 -21.11
C ALA A 703 21.12 -13.57 -20.50
N PRO A 704 19.84 -13.84 -20.81
CA PRO A 704 19.10 -14.97 -20.22
C PRO A 704 19.69 -16.34 -20.55
N ASP A 705 20.44 -16.44 -21.66
CA ASP A 705 20.94 -17.72 -22.18
C ASP A 705 22.39 -18.01 -21.75
N LEU A 706 23.00 -17.16 -20.91
CA LEU A 706 24.39 -17.31 -20.51
C LEU A 706 24.52 -17.86 -19.08
N SER A 707 25.38 -18.86 -18.92
CA SER A 707 25.80 -19.33 -17.61
C SER A 707 26.63 -18.28 -16.86
N VAL A 708 26.80 -18.44 -15.55
CA VAL A 708 27.67 -17.58 -14.74
C VAL A 708 29.09 -17.53 -15.30
N ALA A 709 29.65 -18.66 -15.72
CA ALA A 709 30.97 -18.72 -16.37
C ALA A 709 31.02 -17.88 -17.65
N ALA A 710 30.00 -18.01 -18.50
CA ALA A 710 29.93 -17.26 -19.76
C ALA A 710 29.75 -15.75 -19.54
N LEU A 711 28.98 -15.33 -18.52
CA LEU A 711 28.86 -13.92 -18.12
C LEU A 711 30.19 -13.36 -17.61
N LEU A 712 30.90 -14.14 -16.79
CA LEU A 712 32.20 -13.76 -16.26
C LEU A 712 33.27 -13.61 -17.36
N GLU A 713 33.16 -14.36 -18.44
CA GLU A 713 34.04 -14.29 -19.60
C GLU A 713 33.67 -13.14 -20.54
N ARG A 714 32.39 -13.06 -20.94
CA ARG A 714 31.88 -12.08 -21.92
C ARG A 714 31.93 -10.65 -21.40
N ASP A 715 31.41 -10.42 -20.19
CA ASP A 715 31.16 -9.07 -19.68
C ASP A 715 32.27 -8.57 -18.75
N GLN A 716 33.19 -9.46 -18.33
CA GLN A 716 34.28 -9.16 -17.41
C GLN A 716 33.85 -8.29 -16.21
N PRO A 717 32.77 -8.65 -15.48
CA PRO A 717 32.16 -7.77 -14.50
C PRO A 717 33.12 -7.36 -13.39
N PHE A 718 32.98 -6.11 -12.93
CA PHE A 718 33.67 -5.65 -11.73
C PHE A 718 33.06 -6.27 -10.49
N ALA A 719 31.72 -6.34 -10.43
CA ALA A 719 31.00 -6.98 -9.35
C ALA A 719 29.82 -7.82 -9.86
N MET A 720 29.43 -8.80 -9.06
CA MET A 720 28.29 -9.67 -9.32
C MET A 720 27.44 -9.83 -8.06
N LEU A 721 26.15 -9.55 -8.15
CA LEU A 721 25.19 -9.72 -7.06
C LEU A 721 24.36 -10.97 -7.29
N VAL A 722 24.57 -11.99 -6.45
CA VAL A 722 23.86 -13.25 -6.51
C VAL A 722 22.77 -13.30 -5.45
N THR A 723 21.52 -13.04 -5.86
CA THR A 723 20.37 -13.05 -4.96
C THR A 723 19.88 -14.47 -4.68
N PRO A 724 19.17 -14.72 -3.56
CA PRO A 724 18.59 -16.02 -3.27
C PRO A 724 17.68 -16.56 -4.38
N GLU A 725 16.92 -15.68 -5.05
CA GLU A 725 16.02 -16.05 -6.15
C GLU A 725 16.79 -16.50 -7.39
N TRP A 726 17.97 -15.90 -7.63
CA TRP A 726 18.83 -16.33 -8.71
C TRP A 726 19.42 -17.71 -8.40
N ARG A 727 19.92 -17.93 -7.16
CA ARG A 727 20.45 -19.25 -6.72
C ARG A 727 19.48 -20.41 -6.86
N GLN A 728 18.18 -20.13 -6.75
CA GLN A 728 17.14 -21.16 -6.87
C GLN A 728 16.87 -21.56 -8.31
N ALA A 729 17.29 -20.76 -9.29
CA ALA A 729 17.11 -21.12 -10.70
C ALA A 729 18.03 -22.30 -11.05
N SER A 730 17.46 -23.30 -11.72
CA SER A 730 18.12 -24.58 -12.01
C SER A 730 19.40 -24.49 -12.84
N GLU A 731 19.63 -23.33 -13.46
CA GLU A 731 20.73 -23.08 -14.41
C GLU A 731 21.91 -22.30 -13.76
N VAL A 732 21.83 -21.98 -12.47
CA VAL A 732 22.83 -21.14 -11.80
C VAL A 732 23.89 -21.97 -11.11
N ASP A 733 25.07 -22.00 -11.72
CA ASP A 733 26.28 -22.58 -11.13
C ASP A 733 27.18 -21.48 -10.55
N GLU A 734 27.32 -21.45 -9.22
CA GLU A 734 28.21 -20.51 -8.52
C GLU A 734 29.67 -20.96 -8.45
N THR A 735 30.00 -22.19 -8.88
CA THR A 735 31.36 -22.75 -8.82
C THR A 735 32.41 -21.79 -9.41
N PRO A 736 32.19 -21.17 -10.59
CA PRO A 736 33.16 -20.24 -11.17
C PRO A 736 33.43 -18.98 -10.33
N LEU A 737 32.48 -18.54 -9.50
CA LEU A 737 32.70 -17.40 -8.59
C LEU A 737 33.54 -17.82 -7.39
N ARG A 738 33.25 -19.00 -6.83
CA ARG A 738 33.97 -19.53 -5.66
C ARG A 738 35.44 -19.76 -6.00
N GLU A 739 35.72 -20.35 -7.16
CA GLU A 739 37.08 -20.51 -7.67
C GLU A 739 37.84 -19.19 -7.77
N ARG A 740 37.18 -18.10 -8.19
CA ARG A 740 37.79 -16.75 -8.27
C ARG A 740 38.05 -16.13 -6.89
N VAL A 741 37.18 -16.39 -5.92
CA VAL A 741 37.36 -15.98 -4.51
C VAL A 741 38.51 -16.76 -3.88
N ASP A 742 38.55 -18.07 -4.07
CA ASP A 742 39.61 -18.96 -3.57
C ASP A 742 40.98 -18.59 -4.17
N ALA A 743 41.01 -18.13 -5.43
CA ALA A 743 42.19 -17.60 -6.09
C ALA A 743 42.62 -16.19 -5.61
N GLY A 744 41.87 -15.55 -4.70
CA GLY A 744 42.16 -14.20 -4.17
C GLY A 744 41.91 -13.06 -5.17
N THR A 745 41.42 -13.36 -6.37
CA THR A 745 41.14 -12.37 -7.41
C THR A 745 39.84 -11.60 -7.16
N TRP A 746 38.94 -12.19 -6.36
CA TRP A 746 37.65 -11.62 -6.00
C TRP A 746 37.45 -11.68 -4.49
N GLN A 747 36.63 -10.76 -3.98
CA GLN A 747 36.18 -10.69 -2.61
C GLN A 747 34.68 -11.00 -2.55
N VAL A 748 34.20 -11.43 -1.38
CA VAL A 748 32.80 -11.75 -1.15
C VAL A 748 32.31 -11.09 0.14
N ARG A 749 31.07 -10.60 0.11
CA ARG A 749 30.39 -10.01 1.26
C ARG A 749 28.90 -10.33 1.21
N ASP A 750 28.37 -10.79 2.33
CA ASP A 750 26.93 -10.92 2.50
C ASP A 750 26.30 -9.53 2.57
N VAL A 751 25.31 -9.30 1.71
CA VAL A 751 24.43 -8.12 1.73
C VAL A 751 22.99 -8.60 1.91
N VAL A 752 22.09 -7.69 2.30
CA VAL A 752 20.70 -8.09 2.57
C VAL A 752 20.02 -8.68 1.31
N ALA A 753 20.41 -8.22 0.12
CA ALA A 753 19.88 -8.73 -1.15
C ALA A 753 20.50 -10.08 -1.59
N GLY A 754 21.56 -10.59 -0.96
CA GLY A 754 22.27 -11.79 -1.40
C GLY A 754 23.78 -11.75 -1.16
N GLN A 755 24.56 -12.46 -1.97
CA GLN A 755 26.03 -12.39 -1.91
C GLN A 755 26.56 -11.46 -3.00
N LEU A 756 27.34 -10.46 -2.57
CA LEU A 756 28.05 -9.56 -3.47
C LEU A 756 29.49 -10.07 -3.64
N TYR A 757 29.85 -10.37 -4.88
CA TYR A 757 31.21 -10.71 -5.30
C TYR A 757 31.80 -9.52 -6.05
N TRP A 758 33.05 -9.13 -5.82
CA TRP A 758 33.69 -8.07 -6.61
C TRP A 758 35.19 -8.33 -6.78
N ARG A 759 35.77 -7.77 -7.85
CA ARG A 759 37.21 -7.85 -8.13
C ARG A 759 38.00 -7.06 -7.09
N SER A 760 39.07 -7.65 -6.56
CA SER A 760 40.06 -6.89 -5.80
C SER A 760 40.70 -5.86 -6.74
N THR A 761 40.51 -4.57 -6.47
CA THR A 761 41.23 -3.51 -7.20
C THR A 761 42.73 -3.70 -6.98
N PRO A 762 43.56 -3.77 -8.03
CA PRO A 762 45.01 -3.83 -7.86
C PRO A 762 45.57 -2.57 -7.20
#